data_AF-A0A2S5BBX7-F1
#
_entry.id   AF-A0A2S5BBX7-F1
#
_cell.length_a   1.000
_cell.length_b   1.000
_cell.length_c   1.000
_cell.angle_alpha   90.00
_cell.angle_beta   90.00
_cell.angle_gamma   90.00
#
_symmetry.space_group_name_H-M   'P 1'
#
loop_
_entity.id
_entity.type
_entity.pdbx_description
1 polymer ?
#
loop_
_entity_poly.entity_id
_entity_poly.type
_entity_poly.pdbx_seq_one_letter_code
_entity_poly.pdbx_strand_id
1 'polypeptide(L)'
;MLDHVSILTQGGLVLWQKSFTPSPAPFDALIREALIEQRATTSGTTSGDDVSRWDKDAHSLLWLLANDLDLVFCVAYQRILALPYVADLLHATRDAFLKPYRNAIHAIVASTSGKDTDALRTGPSPAARAIFGREADAAWSKAFKGWDDTFNRILREFEASSSRIRTRSRTAALAEAQHASSPSSSATPALTTGDSEALDAQAIARNIAALKARQKAAGKAGGGRGRKSVGGTDSEGGGGASESDATPTKGASRRKAATKWGDSPLTESDLAAYDYSSDSIVPPGTPGAKGDEREVDTSELVSKGALGRRDNKSGLYEVADYKVGAGADDDDDDLEEDVGDDAADSAATVTGGGGALSSFFSRLSLTSRDRALTASDLAPTIAAMQQHLMSKNVARDIAEQIVANVGKSLEGKKISSGSGIGGTLFGDRAGKKAVRDALQEALVRILTPKTSTDLLLEIQRKRSASSVAAAGTAVSADPYAITFVGVNGVGKSTNLSKVAFWLLQNRLRILIAACDTFRSGAVEQLRVHVRNLGKLEEELGGGAQDGKSRVELFEKGYGKDAAGIAKDALAHAKLNGFDVVLIDTAGRMQDNEPLMRALAKLIAVNQPDKIIFVGEALVGNEAVDQLTKFNRSLRDFSARGGGAANSKGKGEGRGVDGMILTKFDTIDDKVGAALSMTYVTGQPIYFVGTGQTYSDLRMLRVGHIVQALLQN
;
A
#
# COMPACT_ATOMS: atom_id res chain seq x y z
N MET A 1 6.60 4.76 -35.58
CA MET A 1 5.32 5.50 -35.71
C MET A 1 4.79 5.66 -34.31
N LEU A 2 4.38 6.88 -33.97
CA LEU A 2 3.69 7.17 -32.71
C LEU A 2 2.22 6.76 -32.87
N ASP A 3 1.57 6.36 -31.78
CA ASP A 3 0.15 5.98 -31.83
C ASP A 3 -0.76 7.13 -31.41
N HIS A 4 -0.35 7.89 -30.39
CA HIS A 4 -1.12 9.02 -29.86
C HIS A 4 -0.21 10.05 -29.19
N VAL A 5 -0.56 11.34 -29.31
CA VAL A 5 0.10 12.46 -28.62
C VAL A 5 -0.96 13.39 -28.07
N SER A 6 -0.82 13.85 -26.83
CA SER A 6 -1.75 14.79 -26.22
C SER A 6 -1.05 15.81 -25.31
N ILE A 7 -1.65 16.98 -25.23
CA ILE A 7 -1.29 18.07 -24.32
C ILE A 7 -2.53 18.34 -23.48
N LEU A 8 -2.40 18.17 -22.18
CA LEU A 8 -3.52 18.25 -21.23
C LEU A 8 -3.10 19.04 -20.00
N THR A 9 -4.06 19.67 -19.33
CA THR A 9 -3.83 20.31 -18.03
C THR A 9 -3.79 19.25 -16.93
N GLN A 10 -3.15 19.53 -15.79
CA GLN A 10 -3.20 18.65 -14.61
C GLN A 10 -4.64 18.41 -14.11
N GLY A 11 -5.56 19.34 -14.40
CA GLY A 11 -7.00 19.20 -14.14
C GLY A 11 -7.75 18.30 -15.13
N GLY A 12 -7.06 17.71 -16.12
CA GLY A 12 -7.65 16.77 -17.08
C GLY A 12 -8.29 17.41 -18.32
N LEU A 13 -8.12 18.72 -18.53
CA LEU A 13 -8.59 19.40 -19.74
C LEU A 13 -7.62 19.12 -20.89
N VAL A 14 -8.09 18.52 -21.98
CA VAL A 14 -7.28 18.28 -23.18
C VAL A 14 -7.20 19.57 -23.99
N LEU A 15 -6.01 20.15 -24.13
CA LEU A 15 -5.76 21.35 -24.91
C LEU A 15 -5.53 21.03 -26.39
N TRP A 16 -4.85 19.92 -26.66
CA TRP A 16 -4.59 19.43 -28.00
C TRP A 16 -4.34 17.92 -27.97
N GLN A 17 -4.77 17.20 -28.99
CA GLN A 17 -4.48 15.78 -29.15
C GLN A 17 -4.38 15.41 -30.63
N LYS A 18 -3.57 14.41 -30.91
CA LYS A 18 -3.40 13.84 -32.23
C LYS A 18 -3.22 12.33 -32.15
N SER A 19 -4.18 11.62 -32.71
CA SER A 19 -4.15 10.15 -32.83
C SER A 19 -3.70 9.77 -34.23
N PHE A 20 -2.73 8.87 -34.31
CA PHE A 20 -2.25 8.29 -35.56
C PHE A 20 -2.86 6.91 -35.82
N THR A 21 -3.65 6.41 -34.87
CA THR A 21 -4.39 5.15 -34.93
C THR A 21 -5.90 5.41 -34.88
N PRO A 22 -6.73 4.53 -35.49
CA PRO A 22 -8.16 4.76 -35.67
C PRO A 22 -9.01 4.67 -34.39
N SER A 23 -8.45 4.29 -33.23
CA SER A 23 -9.17 4.26 -31.95
C SER A 23 -8.38 4.97 -30.84
N PRO A 24 -8.84 6.16 -30.37
CA PRO A 24 -8.20 6.90 -29.27
C PRO A 24 -8.56 6.37 -27.87
N ALA A 25 -9.67 5.63 -27.74
CA ALA A 25 -10.22 5.16 -26.47
C ALA A 25 -9.27 4.38 -25.53
N PRO A 26 -8.32 3.53 -26.00
CA PRO A 26 -7.39 2.86 -25.08
C PRO A 26 -6.37 3.81 -24.46
N PHE A 27 -6.03 4.91 -25.13
CA PHE A 27 -4.99 5.84 -24.66
C PHE A 27 -5.49 6.77 -23.57
N ASP A 28 -6.75 7.16 -23.58
CA ASP A 28 -7.33 7.96 -22.50
C ASP A 28 -7.35 7.21 -21.15
N ALA A 29 -7.61 5.91 -21.18
CA ALA A 29 -7.55 5.05 -20.00
C ALA A 29 -6.08 4.88 -19.55
N LEU A 30 -5.16 4.66 -20.49
CA LEU A 30 -3.72 4.56 -20.26
C LEU A 30 -3.15 5.83 -19.62
N ILE A 31 -3.52 6.99 -20.14
CA ILE A 31 -3.09 8.31 -19.65
C ILE A 31 -3.68 8.57 -18.27
N ARG A 32 -4.97 8.29 -18.05
CA ARG A 32 -5.60 8.42 -16.73
C ARG A 32 -4.91 7.53 -15.71
N GLU A 33 -4.67 6.27 -16.05
CA GLU A 33 -4.00 5.34 -15.15
C GLU A 33 -2.57 5.80 -14.82
N ALA A 34 -1.77 6.16 -15.83
CA ALA A 34 -0.40 6.63 -15.62
C ALA A 34 -0.32 7.93 -14.80
N LEU A 35 -1.15 8.93 -15.12
CA LEU A 35 -1.13 10.23 -14.46
C LEU A 35 -1.76 10.20 -13.05
N ILE A 36 -2.83 9.42 -12.86
CA ILE A 36 -3.50 9.28 -11.55
C ILE A 36 -2.66 8.40 -10.62
N GLU A 37 -2.04 7.34 -11.12
CA GLU A 37 -1.27 6.44 -10.28
C GLU A 37 0.02 7.08 -9.78
N GLN A 38 0.63 8.04 -10.50
CA GLN A 38 1.97 8.59 -10.20
C GLN A 38 3.01 7.49 -9.82
N ARG A 39 2.73 6.24 -10.19
CA ARG A 39 3.63 5.12 -10.03
C ARG A 39 4.58 5.20 -11.20
N ALA A 40 5.53 6.12 -11.10
CA ALA A 40 6.73 6.05 -11.89
C ALA A 40 7.41 4.73 -11.53
N THR A 41 7.16 3.67 -12.31
CA THR A 41 8.08 2.55 -12.35
C THR A 41 9.36 3.09 -12.96
N THR A 42 10.31 3.48 -12.12
CA THR A 42 11.70 3.75 -12.48
C THR A 42 12.40 2.44 -12.91
N SER A 43 11.81 1.71 -13.86
CA SER A 43 12.50 0.64 -14.58
C SER A 43 12.99 1.21 -15.91
N GLY A 44 14.06 2.00 -15.85
CA GLY A 44 14.73 2.54 -17.03
C GLY A 44 15.08 4.01 -16.91
N THR A 45 15.84 4.39 -15.89
CA THR A 45 16.59 5.65 -15.89
C THR A 45 17.59 5.57 -17.05
N THR A 46 17.24 6.16 -18.19
CA THR A 46 18.28 6.71 -19.06
C THR A 46 18.71 7.99 -18.34
N SER A 47 19.96 8.01 -17.91
CA SER A 47 20.58 9.10 -17.16
C SER A 47 20.21 10.49 -17.70
N GLY A 48 19.53 11.31 -16.89
CA GLY A 48 19.53 12.77 -17.05
C GLY A 48 18.26 13.46 -17.58
N ASP A 49 17.23 12.74 -18.03
CA ASP A 49 16.04 13.38 -18.62
C ASP A 49 14.82 13.43 -17.68
N ASP A 50 14.18 14.60 -17.61
CA ASP A 50 12.95 14.88 -16.83
C ASP A 50 11.69 14.15 -17.36
N VAL A 51 11.85 13.26 -18.33
CA VAL A 51 10.76 12.53 -18.99
C VAL A 51 10.41 11.28 -18.19
N SER A 52 9.15 11.19 -17.77
CA SER A 52 8.63 10.01 -17.08
C SER A 52 8.12 8.97 -18.07
N ARG A 53 8.29 7.69 -17.75
CA ARG A 53 7.90 6.55 -18.60
C ARG A 53 7.09 5.53 -17.81
N TRP A 54 6.05 5.01 -18.45
CA TRP A 54 5.25 3.92 -17.95
C TRP A 54 4.94 2.93 -19.07
N ASP A 55 5.16 1.65 -18.81
CA ASP A 55 4.97 0.57 -19.76
C ASP A 55 3.81 -0.32 -19.29
N LYS A 56 2.79 -0.50 -20.15
CA LYS A 56 1.66 -1.41 -19.89
C LYS A 56 1.31 -2.19 -21.14
N ASP A 57 1.20 -3.51 -20.98
CA ASP A 57 0.92 -4.48 -22.05
C ASP A 57 1.91 -4.35 -23.25
N ALA A 58 1.40 -3.88 -24.39
CA ALA A 58 2.12 -3.69 -25.63
C ALA A 58 2.49 -2.22 -25.91
N HIS A 59 2.12 -1.29 -25.02
CA HIS A 59 2.32 0.15 -25.23
C HIS A 59 3.25 0.75 -24.16
N SER A 60 3.92 1.82 -24.55
CA SER A 60 4.74 2.67 -23.70
C SER A 60 4.17 4.08 -23.74
N LEU A 61 3.97 4.68 -22.57
CA LEU A 61 3.56 6.07 -22.38
C LEU A 61 4.72 6.86 -21.80
N LEU A 62 5.13 7.92 -22.49
CA LEU A 62 6.08 8.90 -21.98
C LEU A 62 5.35 10.22 -21.74
N TRP A 63 5.71 10.92 -20.67
CA TRP A 63 5.19 12.26 -20.43
C TRP A 63 6.22 13.20 -19.81
N LEU A 64 6.00 14.49 -20.07
CA LEU A 64 6.80 15.60 -19.56
C LEU A 64 5.87 16.63 -18.92
N LEU A 65 6.21 17.08 -17.71
CA LEU A 65 5.44 18.07 -16.96
C LEU A 65 5.97 19.48 -17.24
N ALA A 66 5.06 20.46 -17.35
CA ALA A 66 5.37 21.87 -17.26
C ALA A 66 4.56 22.48 -16.11
N ASN A 67 5.13 22.41 -14.91
CA ASN A 67 4.43 22.76 -13.66
C ASN A 67 4.17 24.26 -13.50
N ASP A 68 4.90 25.12 -14.22
CA ASP A 68 4.68 26.58 -14.17
C ASP A 68 3.31 26.98 -14.75
N LEU A 69 2.73 26.11 -15.57
CA LEU A 69 1.44 26.29 -16.24
C LEU A 69 0.49 25.09 -16.03
N ASP A 70 0.79 24.20 -15.09
CA ASP A 70 0.02 22.98 -14.81
C ASP A 70 -0.32 22.16 -16.08
N LEU A 71 0.66 21.97 -16.97
CA LEU A 71 0.50 21.18 -18.20
C LEU A 71 1.25 19.84 -18.15
N VAL A 72 0.73 18.90 -18.92
CA VAL A 72 1.29 17.58 -19.16
C VAL A 72 1.34 17.32 -20.66
N PHE A 73 2.50 16.93 -21.17
CA PHE A 73 2.74 16.53 -22.55
C PHE A 73 2.91 15.02 -22.58
N CYS A 74 2.04 14.29 -23.28
CA CYS A 74 1.99 12.84 -23.30
C CYS A 74 2.21 12.29 -24.72
N VAL A 75 2.98 11.22 -24.85
CA VAL A 75 3.16 10.45 -26.09
C VAL A 75 3.02 8.96 -25.79
N ALA A 76 2.15 8.28 -26.54
CA ALA A 76 1.98 6.83 -26.49
C ALA A 76 2.43 6.17 -27.80
N TYR A 77 3.15 5.05 -27.69
CA TYR A 77 3.59 4.26 -28.83
C TYR A 77 3.74 2.77 -28.47
N GLN A 78 3.74 1.89 -29.48
CA GLN A 78 3.96 0.45 -29.27
C GLN A 78 5.37 0.16 -28.74
N ARG A 79 5.46 -0.58 -27.63
CA ARG A 79 6.71 -0.92 -26.93
C ARG A 79 7.71 -1.70 -27.80
N ILE A 80 7.23 -2.46 -28.78
CA ILE A 80 8.09 -3.17 -29.74
C ILE A 80 8.92 -2.22 -30.62
N LEU A 81 8.47 -0.97 -30.75
CA LEU A 81 9.18 0.08 -31.48
C LEU A 81 10.12 0.80 -30.51
N ALA A 82 11.41 0.48 -30.57
CA ALA A 82 12.43 1.28 -29.89
C ALA A 82 12.58 2.63 -30.61
N LEU A 83 11.88 3.65 -30.14
CA LEU A 83 11.92 5.01 -30.67
C LEU A 83 12.72 5.92 -29.73
N PRO A 84 14.06 6.05 -29.93
CA PRO A 84 14.91 6.81 -29.00
C PRO A 84 14.66 8.32 -29.06
N TYR A 85 14.09 8.84 -30.15
CA TYR A 85 13.85 10.27 -30.34
C TYR A 85 12.64 10.81 -29.56
N VAL A 86 11.85 9.97 -28.90
CA VAL A 86 10.56 10.38 -28.30
C VAL A 86 10.75 11.33 -27.12
N ALA A 87 11.81 11.13 -26.32
CA ALA A 87 12.15 12.04 -25.23
C ALA A 87 12.49 13.45 -25.75
N ASP A 88 13.41 13.54 -26.73
CA ASP A 88 13.78 14.80 -27.37
C ASP A 88 12.59 15.48 -28.06
N LEU A 89 11.72 14.68 -28.70
CA LEU A 89 10.50 15.16 -29.33
C LEU A 89 9.57 15.80 -28.30
N LEU A 90 9.40 15.21 -27.11
CA LEU A 90 8.59 15.78 -26.03
C LEU A 90 9.15 17.12 -25.56
N HIS A 91 10.47 17.22 -25.38
CA HIS A 91 11.13 18.49 -25.02
C HIS A 91 10.94 19.56 -26.09
N ALA A 92 11.19 19.24 -27.36
CA ALA A 92 11.02 20.16 -28.47
C ALA A 92 9.56 20.59 -28.63
N THR A 93 8.61 19.67 -28.42
CA THR A 93 7.17 19.94 -28.46
C THR A 93 6.76 20.89 -27.33
N ARG A 94 7.20 20.65 -26.09
CA ARG A 94 6.97 21.54 -24.95
C ARG A 94 7.49 22.95 -25.26
N ASP A 95 8.75 23.07 -25.64
CA ASP A 95 9.39 24.37 -25.82
C ASP A 95 8.79 25.15 -27.00
N ALA A 96 8.38 24.44 -28.07
CA ALA A 96 7.70 25.04 -29.21
C ALA A 96 6.25 25.45 -28.88
N PHE A 97 5.56 24.73 -28.00
CA PHE A 97 4.19 25.04 -27.58
C PHE A 97 4.15 26.21 -26.60
N LEU A 98 5.05 26.23 -25.62
CA LEU A 98 5.05 27.23 -24.56
C LEU A 98 5.46 28.63 -25.05
N LYS A 99 6.36 28.73 -26.05
CA LYS A 99 6.81 30.03 -26.61
C LYS A 99 5.66 30.93 -27.10
N PRO A 100 4.77 30.49 -28.01
CA PRO A 100 3.68 31.31 -28.52
C PRO A 100 2.44 31.35 -27.61
N TYR A 101 2.15 30.27 -26.88
CA TYR A 101 0.85 30.12 -26.22
C TYR A 101 0.85 30.37 -24.70
N ARG A 102 1.99 30.76 -24.11
CA ARG A 102 2.15 30.94 -22.65
C ARG A 102 1.03 31.75 -22.00
N ASN A 103 0.72 32.92 -22.57
CA ASN A 103 -0.22 33.86 -21.99
C ASN A 103 -1.68 33.37 -22.11
N ALA A 104 -2.01 32.71 -23.22
CA ALA A 104 -3.32 32.13 -23.44
C ALA A 104 -3.57 30.97 -22.46
N ILE A 105 -2.56 30.11 -22.26
CA ILE A 105 -2.63 28.99 -21.32
C ILE A 105 -2.79 29.48 -19.88
N HIS A 106 -2.04 30.51 -19.47
CA HIS A 106 -2.16 31.07 -18.13
C HIS A 106 -3.59 31.60 -17.86
N ALA A 107 -4.22 32.25 -18.84
CA ALA A 107 -5.60 32.72 -18.70
C ALA A 107 -6.62 31.56 -18.59
N ILE A 108 -6.41 30.49 -19.36
CA ILE A 108 -7.26 29.30 -19.35
C ILE A 108 -7.13 28.55 -18.01
N VAL A 109 -5.91 28.30 -17.56
CA VAL A 109 -5.63 27.58 -16.31
C VAL A 109 -6.14 28.37 -15.11
N ALA A 110 -5.93 29.70 -15.07
CA ALA A 110 -6.47 30.57 -14.03
C ALA A 110 -8.01 30.50 -13.96
N SER A 111 -8.70 30.45 -15.11
CA SER A 111 -10.17 30.32 -15.15
C SER A 111 -10.69 28.94 -14.76
N THR A 112 -9.85 27.90 -14.80
CA THR A 112 -10.24 26.51 -14.52
C THR A 112 -9.91 26.09 -13.07
N SER A 113 -8.84 26.64 -12.49
CA SER A 113 -8.34 26.21 -11.17
C SER A 113 -9.13 26.72 -9.97
N GLY A 114 -10.20 27.51 -10.15
CA GLY A 114 -11.13 27.91 -9.08
C GLY A 114 -10.51 28.72 -7.90
N LYS A 115 -9.22 29.05 -7.97
CA LYS A 115 -8.46 29.78 -6.92
C LYS A 115 -8.61 31.30 -7.00
N ASP A 116 -9.44 31.79 -7.93
CA ASP A 116 -9.68 33.22 -8.11
C ASP A 116 -10.98 33.62 -7.41
N THR A 117 -10.88 34.18 -6.22
CA THR A 117 -12.03 34.67 -5.43
C THR A 117 -12.76 35.82 -6.12
N ASP A 118 -12.16 36.44 -7.14
CA ASP A 118 -12.76 37.53 -7.93
C ASP A 118 -13.64 37.00 -9.10
N ALA A 119 -13.46 35.75 -9.54
CA ALA A 119 -14.25 35.12 -10.60
C ALA A 119 -15.70 34.78 -10.17
N LEU A 120 -15.94 34.61 -8.87
CA LEU A 120 -17.29 34.49 -8.29
C LEU A 120 -18.05 35.82 -8.29
N ARG A 121 -17.34 36.96 -8.33
CA ARG A 121 -17.95 38.31 -8.27
C ARG A 121 -18.12 38.96 -9.64
N THR A 122 -17.25 38.66 -10.60
CA THR A 122 -17.23 39.25 -11.95
C THR A 122 -17.65 38.30 -13.06
N GLY A 123 -17.81 37.01 -12.75
CA GLY A 123 -18.06 35.94 -13.71
C GLY A 123 -16.83 35.60 -14.57
N PRO A 124 -16.84 34.46 -15.28
CA PRO A 124 -15.73 34.04 -16.11
C PRO A 124 -15.38 35.12 -17.15
N SER A 125 -14.07 35.33 -17.37
CA SER A 125 -13.55 36.30 -18.34
C SER A 125 -14.18 36.07 -19.73
N PRO A 126 -14.30 37.10 -20.59
CA PRO A 126 -14.87 36.95 -21.93
C PRO A 126 -14.19 35.86 -22.76
N ALA A 127 -12.88 35.65 -22.55
CA ALA A 127 -12.12 34.56 -23.16
C ALA A 127 -12.50 33.18 -22.61
N ALA A 128 -12.65 33.03 -21.29
CA ALA A 128 -13.11 31.79 -20.68
C ALA A 128 -14.56 31.46 -21.09
N ARG A 129 -15.47 32.45 -21.17
CA ARG A 129 -16.85 32.27 -21.66
C ARG A 129 -16.93 31.78 -23.11
N ALA A 130 -16.06 32.28 -23.99
CA ALA A 130 -15.98 31.83 -25.37
C ALA A 130 -15.43 30.40 -25.50
N ILE A 131 -14.57 29.99 -24.57
CA ILE A 131 -13.88 28.69 -24.56
C ILE A 131 -14.72 27.58 -23.91
N PHE A 132 -15.54 27.90 -22.89
CA PHE A 132 -16.41 26.92 -22.20
C PHE A 132 -17.87 26.92 -22.71
N GLY A 133 -18.18 27.68 -23.77
CA GLY A 133 -19.51 27.75 -24.39
C GLY A 133 -19.76 26.66 -25.44
N ARG A 134 -20.95 26.69 -26.06
CA ARG A 134 -21.41 25.73 -27.10
C ARG A 134 -20.57 25.72 -28.39
N GLU A 135 -19.59 26.61 -28.52
CA GLU A 135 -18.66 26.78 -29.64
C GLU A 135 -17.18 26.54 -29.24
N ALA A 136 -16.93 25.82 -28.14
CA ALA A 136 -15.60 25.54 -27.61
C ALA A 136 -14.62 25.03 -28.69
N ASP A 137 -15.02 24.04 -29.49
CA ASP A 137 -14.14 23.43 -30.51
C ASP A 137 -13.65 24.42 -31.58
N ALA A 138 -14.50 25.38 -31.96
CA ALA A 138 -14.14 26.43 -32.91
C ALA A 138 -13.20 27.47 -32.28
N ALA A 139 -13.39 27.78 -30.99
CA ALA A 139 -12.51 28.67 -30.22
C ALA A 139 -11.12 28.03 -29.99
N TRP A 140 -11.06 26.72 -29.69
CA TRP A 140 -9.81 25.96 -29.54
C TRP A 140 -9.02 25.89 -30.84
N SER A 141 -9.68 25.57 -31.96
CA SER A 141 -9.07 25.55 -33.29
C SER A 141 -8.52 26.93 -33.71
N LYS A 142 -9.18 28.01 -33.29
CA LYS A 142 -8.72 29.39 -33.52
C LYS A 142 -7.58 29.80 -32.59
N ALA A 143 -7.58 29.34 -31.34
CA ALA A 143 -6.56 29.67 -30.32
C ALA A 143 -5.20 29.00 -30.60
N PHE A 144 -5.19 27.78 -31.14
CA PHE A 144 -3.98 27.02 -31.45
C PHE A 144 -3.74 26.85 -32.97
N LYS A 145 -4.26 27.78 -33.77
CA LYS A 145 -4.18 27.72 -35.24
C LYS A 145 -2.73 27.61 -35.73
N GLY A 146 -2.42 26.57 -36.51
CA GLY A 146 -1.08 26.31 -37.05
C GLY A 146 -0.16 25.48 -36.12
N TRP A 147 -0.64 25.09 -34.94
CA TRP A 147 0.09 24.16 -34.07
C TRP A 147 0.28 22.79 -34.74
N ASP A 148 -0.75 22.25 -35.41
CA ASP A 148 -0.66 20.96 -36.11
C ASP A 148 0.48 20.93 -37.13
N ASP A 149 0.63 22.00 -37.92
CA ASP A 149 1.70 22.11 -38.92
C ASP A 149 3.08 22.20 -38.26
N THR A 150 3.17 22.94 -37.16
CA THR A 150 4.39 23.08 -36.37
C THR A 150 4.81 21.74 -35.77
N PHE A 151 3.87 21.03 -35.13
CA PHE A 151 4.11 19.71 -34.57
C PHE A 151 4.51 18.71 -35.65
N ASN A 152 3.81 18.68 -36.80
CA ASN A 152 4.15 17.80 -37.91
C ASN A 152 5.55 18.05 -38.46
N ARG A 153 5.98 19.32 -38.51
CA ARG A 153 7.34 19.68 -38.93
C ARG A 153 8.38 19.14 -37.94
N ILE A 154 8.18 19.35 -36.64
CA ILE A 154 9.05 18.84 -35.57
C ILE A 154 9.13 17.31 -35.65
N LEU A 155 7.99 16.63 -35.74
CA LEU A 155 7.93 15.17 -35.85
C LEU A 155 8.72 14.66 -37.06
N ARG A 156 8.55 15.29 -38.23
CA ARG A 156 9.29 14.93 -39.45
C ARG A 156 10.80 15.15 -39.31
N GLU A 157 11.23 16.23 -38.65
CA GLU A 157 12.65 16.51 -38.40
C GLU A 157 13.29 15.43 -37.53
N PHE A 158 12.60 14.98 -36.47
CA PHE A 158 13.08 13.90 -35.59
C PHE A 158 13.03 12.52 -36.25
N GLU A 159 11.98 12.20 -37.02
CA GLU A 159 11.90 10.96 -37.80
C GLU A 159 12.97 10.91 -38.91
N ALA A 160 13.25 12.03 -39.58
CA ALA A 160 14.33 12.16 -40.56
C ALA A 160 15.72 12.02 -39.91
N SER A 161 15.90 12.59 -38.72
CA SER A 161 17.17 12.49 -37.98
C SER A 161 17.42 11.06 -37.50
N SER A 162 16.39 10.40 -36.96
CA SER A 162 16.47 9.01 -36.51
C SER A 162 16.71 8.03 -37.67
N SER A 163 16.05 8.24 -38.82
CA SER A 163 16.29 7.43 -40.02
C SER A 163 17.70 7.62 -40.58
N ARG A 164 18.25 8.85 -40.60
CA ARG A 164 19.64 9.10 -40.99
C ARG A 164 20.64 8.40 -40.07
N ILE A 165 20.42 8.41 -38.76
CA ILE A 165 21.25 7.69 -37.78
C ILE A 165 21.21 6.18 -38.02
N ARG A 166 20.02 5.61 -38.25
CA ARG A 166 19.85 4.18 -38.56
C ARG A 166 20.48 3.76 -39.89
N THR A 167 20.48 4.66 -40.87
CA THR A 167 21.11 4.42 -42.18
C THR A 167 22.64 4.48 -42.06
N ARG A 168 23.17 5.45 -41.31
CA ARG A 168 24.61 5.58 -41.01
C ARG A 168 25.15 4.40 -40.21
N SER A 169 24.43 3.92 -39.19
CA SER A 169 24.86 2.76 -38.41
C SER A 169 24.85 1.47 -39.23
N ARG A 170 23.87 1.30 -40.13
CA ARG A 170 23.85 0.18 -41.09
C ARG A 170 24.99 0.26 -42.10
N THR A 171 25.29 1.43 -42.66
CA THR A 171 26.41 1.60 -43.61
C THR A 171 27.76 1.44 -42.93
N ALA A 172 27.91 1.85 -41.66
CA ALA A 172 29.13 1.64 -40.88
C ALA A 172 29.36 0.15 -40.58
N ALA A 173 28.31 -0.58 -40.17
CA ALA A 173 28.38 -2.03 -39.94
C ALA A 173 28.66 -2.81 -41.24
N LEU A 174 28.15 -2.34 -42.38
CA LEU A 174 28.46 -2.93 -43.70
C LEU A 174 29.89 -2.60 -44.17
N ALA A 175 30.42 -1.42 -43.87
CA ALA A 175 31.79 -1.03 -44.20
C ALA A 175 32.82 -1.80 -43.36
N GLU A 176 32.55 -2.02 -42.06
CA GLU A 176 33.37 -2.90 -41.20
C GLU A 176 33.36 -4.35 -41.69
N ALA A 177 32.20 -4.86 -42.14
CA ALA A 177 32.10 -6.19 -42.70
C ALA A 177 32.84 -6.34 -44.05
N GLN A 178 32.94 -5.28 -44.85
CA GLN A 178 33.64 -5.27 -46.14
C GLN A 178 35.17 -5.10 -46.00
N HIS A 179 35.65 -4.40 -44.98
CA HIS A 179 37.08 -4.32 -44.67
C HIS A 179 37.67 -5.63 -44.12
N ALA A 180 36.83 -6.55 -43.64
CA ALA A 180 37.27 -7.87 -43.17
C ALA A 180 37.46 -8.91 -44.30
N SER A 181 37.16 -8.58 -45.56
CA SER A 181 37.23 -9.54 -46.68
C SER A 181 37.88 -8.95 -47.92
N SER A 182 39.21 -9.00 -48.01
CA SER A 182 39.95 -9.01 -49.29
C SER A 182 41.33 -9.68 -49.11
N PRO A 183 41.78 -10.55 -50.05
CA PRO A 183 43.02 -11.32 -49.91
C PRO A 183 44.19 -10.68 -50.66
N SER A 184 45.41 -10.74 -50.11
CA SER A 184 46.63 -10.50 -50.88
C SER A 184 47.77 -11.41 -50.43
N SER A 185 48.34 -12.12 -51.39
CA SER A 185 49.41 -13.10 -51.29
C SER A 185 50.82 -12.50 -51.50
N SER A 186 51.80 -13.27 -51.01
CA SER A 186 53.25 -13.33 -51.31
C SER A 186 54.21 -12.32 -50.66
N ALA A 187 54.90 -12.76 -49.60
CA ALA A 187 56.36 -13.04 -49.59
C ALA A 187 56.82 -13.51 -48.18
N THR A 188 57.42 -14.69 -48.08
CA THR A 188 58.26 -15.18 -46.96
C THR A 188 59.64 -14.50 -46.98
N PRO A 189 60.51 -14.51 -45.92
CA PRO A 189 60.58 -15.46 -44.79
C PRO A 189 60.89 -14.85 -43.39
N ALA A 190 60.71 -15.63 -42.32
CA ALA A 190 61.73 -15.94 -41.27
C ALA A 190 61.08 -16.32 -39.91
N LEU A 191 61.55 -17.44 -39.35
CA LEU A 191 61.27 -17.88 -37.99
C LEU A 191 61.85 -16.91 -36.96
N THR A 192 61.05 -16.54 -35.97
CA THR A 192 61.52 -16.28 -34.59
C THR A 192 60.54 -16.90 -33.60
N THR A 193 61.06 -17.84 -32.81
CA THR A 193 60.44 -18.53 -31.68
C THR A 193 60.07 -17.57 -30.55
N GLY A 194 58.90 -17.77 -29.93
CA GLY A 194 58.50 -17.11 -28.69
C GLY A 194 57.12 -17.62 -28.24
N ASP A 195 57.13 -18.46 -27.21
CA ASP A 195 56.02 -19.26 -26.69
C ASP A 195 54.78 -18.46 -26.26
N SER A 196 53.58 -19.01 -26.56
CA SER A 196 52.35 -18.71 -25.84
C SER A 196 51.50 -19.98 -25.74
N GLU A 197 51.50 -20.56 -24.54
CA GLU A 197 50.86 -21.81 -24.19
C GLU A 197 49.33 -21.74 -24.33
N ALA A 198 48.78 -22.69 -25.09
CA ALA A 198 47.35 -22.98 -25.10
C ALA A 198 46.95 -23.55 -23.72
N LEU A 199 46.05 -22.86 -23.03
CA LEU A 199 45.59 -23.23 -21.68
C LEU A 199 44.75 -24.50 -21.72
N ASP A 200 45.35 -25.54 -21.15
CA ASP A 200 44.89 -26.92 -21.13
C ASP A 200 43.70 -27.11 -20.16
N ALA A 201 42.60 -27.70 -20.66
CA ALA A 201 41.36 -27.90 -19.90
C ALA A 201 41.55 -28.73 -18.62
N GLN A 202 42.65 -29.49 -18.53
CA GLN A 202 43.03 -30.25 -17.33
C GLN A 202 43.60 -29.39 -16.19
N ALA A 203 44.19 -28.23 -16.48
CA ALA A 203 44.70 -27.32 -15.45
C ALA A 203 43.56 -26.64 -14.66
N ILE A 204 42.46 -26.31 -15.35
CA ILE A 204 41.26 -25.74 -14.73
C ILE A 204 40.59 -26.76 -13.80
N ALA A 205 40.54 -28.03 -14.18
CA ALA A 205 39.98 -29.10 -13.36
C ALA A 205 40.78 -29.35 -12.05
N ARG A 206 42.11 -29.27 -12.11
CA ARG A 206 42.96 -29.39 -10.90
C ARG A 206 42.80 -28.20 -9.95
N ASN A 207 42.64 -26.99 -10.48
CA ASN A 207 42.45 -25.79 -9.65
C ASN A 207 41.11 -25.79 -8.91
N ILE A 208 40.04 -26.32 -9.54
CA ILE A 208 38.73 -26.48 -8.89
C ILE A 208 38.78 -27.57 -7.80
N ALA A 209 39.52 -28.66 -8.01
CA ALA A 209 39.72 -29.70 -7.00
C ALA A 209 40.54 -29.20 -5.80
N ALA A 210 41.57 -28.38 -6.05
CA ALA A 210 42.39 -27.75 -4.99
C ALA A 210 41.59 -26.74 -4.16
N LEU A 211 40.67 -25.99 -4.77
CA LEU A 211 39.75 -25.07 -4.08
C LEU A 211 38.75 -25.79 -3.18
N LYS A 212 38.19 -26.92 -3.64
CA LYS A 212 37.32 -27.79 -2.81
C LYS A 212 38.07 -28.43 -1.64
N ALA A 213 39.33 -28.80 -1.82
CA ALA A 213 40.17 -29.33 -0.75
C ALA A 213 40.49 -28.25 0.32
N ARG A 214 40.70 -26.99 -0.10
CA ARG A 214 40.94 -25.86 0.80
C ARG A 214 39.70 -25.46 1.63
N GLN A 215 38.50 -25.51 1.07
CA GLN A 215 37.27 -25.26 1.85
C GLN A 215 36.97 -26.36 2.88
N LYS A 216 37.37 -27.61 2.60
CA LYS A 216 37.17 -28.75 3.52
C LYS A 216 38.18 -28.79 4.67
N ALA A 217 39.35 -28.16 4.50
CA ALA A 217 40.38 -28.05 5.54
C ALA A 217 40.13 -26.90 6.55
N ALA A 218 39.35 -25.88 6.20
CA ALA A 218 38.98 -24.78 7.11
C ALA A 218 37.88 -25.15 8.13
N GLY A 219 37.16 -26.26 7.93
CA GLY A 219 36.12 -26.75 8.85
C GLY A 219 36.61 -27.71 9.94
N LYS A 220 37.92 -27.90 10.11
CA LYS A 220 38.48 -28.93 11.01
C LYS A 220 39.72 -28.47 11.77
N ALA A 221 39.62 -27.34 12.47
CA ALA A 221 40.58 -26.94 13.50
C ALA A 221 39.87 -26.09 14.57
N GLY A 222 39.44 -26.72 15.66
CA GLY A 222 38.71 -26.06 16.74
C GLY A 222 38.32 -26.97 17.89
N GLY A 223 39.28 -27.68 18.49
CA GLY A 223 39.11 -28.41 19.75
C GLY A 223 40.39 -29.19 20.11
N GLY A 224 40.91 -29.21 21.33
CA GLY A 224 40.67 -28.40 22.52
C GLY A 224 41.88 -28.52 23.46
N ARG A 225 41.82 -27.91 24.64
CA ARG A 225 42.78 -28.18 25.73
C ARG A 225 42.07 -27.97 27.08
N GLY A 226 41.86 -29.06 27.81
CA GLY A 226 41.28 -29.06 29.15
C GLY A 226 42.31 -28.84 30.26
N ARG A 227 41.80 -28.55 31.47
CA ARG A 227 42.50 -28.83 32.73
C ARG A 227 41.49 -29.01 33.88
N LYS A 228 41.77 -30.04 34.69
CA LYS A 228 41.03 -30.67 35.80
C LYS A 228 40.94 -29.84 37.09
N SER A 229 39.98 -30.29 37.93
CA SER A 229 39.94 -30.43 39.42
C SER A 229 38.78 -29.62 40.04
N VAL A 230 38.02 -30.04 41.06
CA VAL A 230 38.04 -31.08 42.11
C VAL A 230 36.57 -31.44 42.45
N GLY A 231 36.30 -32.67 42.92
CA GLY A 231 35.01 -33.08 43.49
C GLY A 231 35.01 -33.17 45.02
N GLY A 232 33.82 -33.13 45.61
CA GLY A 232 33.47 -33.50 47.01
C GLY A 232 31.94 -33.53 47.11
N THR A 233 31.29 -34.70 47.15
CA THR A 233 30.87 -35.52 48.32
C THR A 233 29.67 -34.96 49.11
N ASP A 234 28.56 -35.67 48.95
CA ASP A 234 27.45 -36.03 49.86
C ASP A 234 27.35 -35.38 51.26
N SER A 235 26.12 -34.98 51.65
CA SER A 235 25.45 -35.43 52.90
C SER A 235 24.06 -34.79 53.12
N GLU A 236 23.09 -35.67 53.32
CA GLU A 236 22.01 -35.72 54.34
C GLU A 236 21.33 -34.43 54.90
N GLY A 237 20.00 -34.46 54.85
CA GLY A 237 19.15 -34.55 56.06
C GLY A 237 18.76 -33.27 56.81
N GLY A 238 17.45 -33.09 57.05
CA GLY A 238 16.97 -32.24 58.14
C GLY A 238 15.58 -31.64 57.91
N GLY A 239 14.56 -32.23 58.52
CA GLY A 239 13.20 -31.72 58.53
C GLY A 239 12.99 -30.49 59.42
N GLY A 240 11.80 -29.91 59.29
CA GLY A 240 11.33 -28.82 60.15
C GLY A 240 9.92 -28.40 59.78
N ALA A 241 8.93 -29.06 60.39
CA ALA A 241 7.56 -28.59 60.44
C ALA A 241 7.47 -27.33 61.33
N SER A 242 6.65 -26.36 60.91
CA SER A 242 6.09 -25.36 61.82
C SER A 242 4.72 -24.95 61.30
N GLU A 243 3.69 -25.35 62.02
CA GLU A 243 2.34 -24.80 61.93
C GLU A 243 2.31 -23.42 62.60
N SER A 244 1.62 -22.46 61.99
CA SER A 244 0.75 -21.56 62.75
C SER A 244 -0.23 -20.81 61.86
N ASP A 245 -1.48 -20.95 62.30
CA ASP A 245 -2.56 -19.97 62.35
C ASP A 245 -3.56 -19.85 61.19
N ALA A 246 -4.82 -19.94 61.57
CA ALA A 246 -5.98 -20.09 60.72
C ALA A 246 -6.96 -18.93 60.89
N THR A 247 -7.65 -18.62 59.77
CA THR A 247 -9.00 -18.02 59.56
C THR A 247 -9.06 -16.61 58.93
N PRO A 248 -10.12 -16.26 58.15
CA PRO A 248 -11.03 -17.08 57.33
C PRO A 248 -11.22 -16.61 55.87
N THR A 249 -11.63 -17.59 55.04
CA THR A 249 -12.35 -17.55 53.74
C THR A 249 -12.71 -16.21 53.06
N LYS A 250 -12.23 -16.06 51.81
CA LYS A 250 -13.03 -15.54 50.68
C LYS A 250 -12.88 -16.53 49.51
N GLY A 251 -14.02 -16.90 48.91
CA GLY A 251 -14.12 -17.93 47.87
C GLY A 251 -13.13 -17.70 46.72
N ALA A 252 -12.24 -18.66 46.51
CA ALA A 252 -11.26 -18.62 45.45
C ALA A 252 -11.93 -18.92 44.12
N SER A 253 -12.19 -17.90 43.30
CA SER A 253 -12.17 -18.10 41.85
C SER A 253 -10.81 -18.70 41.50
N ARG A 254 -10.78 -19.88 40.88
CA ARG A 254 -9.51 -20.51 40.44
C ARG A 254 -8.73 -19.50 39.60
N ARG A 255 -7.69 -18.92 40.20
CA ARG A 255 -6.69 -18.10 39.49
C ARG A 255 -6.11 -18.97 38.36
N LYS A 256 -5.96 -18.38 37.17
CA LYS A 256 -5.22 -18.97 36.04
C LYS A 256 -3.96 -19.64 36.60
N ALA A 257 -3.85 -20.96 36.44
CA ALA A 257 -2.68 -21.69 36.88
C ALA A 257 -1.48 -21.12 36.13
N ALA A 258 -0.51 -20.56 36.86
CA ALA A 258 0.70 -20.01 36.26
C ALA A 258 1.44 -21.12 35.51
N THR A 259 1.85 -20.85 34.28
CA THR A 259 2.62 -21.78 33.46
C THR A 259 3.88 -22.19 34.22
N LYS A 260 3.99 -23.47 34.58
CA LYS A 260 5.19 -24.04 35.19
C LYS A 260 6.26 -24.18 34.10
N TRP A 261 7.31 -23.37 34.17
CA TRP A 261 8.49 -23.52 33.33
C TRP A 261 9.51 -24.42 34.06
N GLY A 262 9.71 -25.65 33.58
CA GLY A 262 10.71 -26.58 34.11
C GLY A 262 10.87 -27.82 33.24
N ASP A 263 12.02 -28.50 33.34
CA ASP A 263 12.39 -29.67 32.52
C ASP A 263 11.69 -30.98 32.95
N SER A 264 10.64 -30.90 33.78
CA SER A 264 9.90 -32.08 34.24
C SER A 264 8.84 -32.49 33.21
N PRO A 265 8.72 -33.78 32.88
CA PRO A 265 7.67 -34.25 31.98
C PRO A 265 6.28 -33.91 32.54
N LEU A 266 5.46 -33.24 31.72
CA LEU A 266 4.10 -32.83 32.08
C LEU A 266 3.24 -34.07 32.33
N THR A 267 2.52 -34.08 33.45
CA THR A 267 1.57 -35.16 33.77
C THR A 267 0.26 -34.97 33.01
N GLU A 268 -0.53 -36.04 32.84
CA GLU A 268 -1.86 -35.96 32.21
C GLU A 268 -2.80 -35.01 32.96
N SER A 269 -2.68 -34.89 34.28
CA SER A 269 -3.46 -33.95 35.08
C SER A 269 -3.01 -32.50 34.89
N ASP A 270 -1.71 -32.24 34.70
CA ASP A 270 -1.22 -30.91 34.31
C ASP A 270 -1.74 -30.53 32.91
N LEU A 271 -1.70 -31.46 31.94
CA LEU A 271 -2.23 -31.23 30.59
C LEU A 271 -3.74 -30.97 30.60
N ALA A 272 -4.50 -31.74 31.38
CA ALA A 272 -5.94 -31.53 31.53
C ALA A 272 -6.29 -30.19 32.20
N ALA A 273 -5.43 -29.67 33.09
CA ALA A 273 -5.61 -28.35 33.70
C ALA A 273 -5.44 -27.19 32.69
N TYR A 274 -4.73 -27.43 31.57
CA TYR A 274 -4.57 -26.47 30.46
C TYR A 274 -5.47 -26.78 29.26
N ASP A 275 -6.27 -27.85 29.32
CA ASP A 275 -7.21 -28.20 28.26
C ASP A 275 -8.55 -27.46 28.45
N TYR A 276 -8.74 -26.42 27.63
CA TYR A 276 -9.98 -25.64 27.56
C TYR A 276 -10.90 -26.09 26.41
N SER A 277 -10.57 -27.20 25.73
CA SER A 277 -11.27 -27.66 24.53
C SER A 277 -12.48 -28.55 24.81
N SER A 278 -12.59 -29.11 26.03
CA SER A 278 -13.48 -30.22 26.39
C SER A 278 -14.91 -29.86 26.80
N ASP A 279 -15.36 -28.61 26.63
CA ASP A 279 -16.79 -28.29 26.73
C ASP A 279 -17.51 -28.83 25.50
N SER A 280 -17.72 -30.14 25.50
CA SER A 280 -18.52 -30.87 24.53
C SER A 280 -19.94 -30.29 24.51
N ILE A 281 -20.38 -29.89 23.31
CA ILE A 281 -21.78 -29.61 23.02
C ILE A 281 -22.54 -30.91 23.27
N VAL A 282 -23.22 -31.01 24.41
CA VAL A 282 -24.19 -32.08 24.63
C VAL A 282 -25.38 -31.81 23.72
N PRO A 283 -25.80 -32.77 22.86
CA PRO A 283 -27.00 -32.60 22.03
C PRO A 283 -28.22 -32.31 22.90
N PRO A 284 -29.16 -31.45 22.46
CA PRO A 284 -30.36 -31.17 23.23
C PRO A 284 -31.15 -32.47 23.48
N GLY A 285 -31.41 -32.80 24.75
CA GLY A 285 -32.26 -33.94 25.14
C GLY A 285 -31.61 -35.09 25.92
N THR A 286 -30.34 -34.97 26.35
CA THR A 286 -29.69 -36.02 27.16
C THR A 286 -30.05 -35.87 28.65
N PRO A 287 -30.80 -36.78 29.29
CA PRO A 287 -31.19 -36.63 30.69
C PRO A 287 -30.00 -36.95 31.61
N GLY A 288 -29.57 -35.98 32.43
CA GLY A 288 -28.60 -36.20 33.51
C GLY A 288 -27.19 -35.61 33.31
N ALA A 289 -26.90 -34.96 32.18
CA ALA A 289 -25.67 -34.19 32.02
C ALA A 289 -25.85 -32.80 32.65
N LYS A 290 -25.32 -32.58 33.86
CA LYS A 290 -25.04 -31.22 34.33
C LYS A 290 -23.87 -30.71 33.49
N GLY A 291 -24.17 -30.02 32.39
CA GLY A 291 -23.19 -29.19 31.71
C GLY A 291 -22.67 -28.18 32.71
N ASP A 292 -21.38 -28.24 33.01
CA ASP A 292 -20.72 -27.22 33.83
C ASP A 292 -20.58 -25.97 32.94
N GLU A 293 -21.67 -25.23 32.79
CA GLU A 293 -21.69 -23.93 32.14
C GLU A 293 -20.85 -22.96 32.99
N ARG A 294 -19.55 -22.91 32.73
CA ARG A 294 -18.77 -21.75 33.18
C ARG A 294 -19.40 -20.52 32.52
N GLU A 295 -20.00 -19.68 33.36
CA GLU A 295 -20.47 -18.36 32.98
C GLU A 295 -19.28 -17.65 32.30
N VAL A 296 -19.44 -17.28 31.03
CA VAL A 296 -18.36 -16.59 30.32
C VAL A 296 -18.54 -15.15 30.73
N ASP A 297 -17.55 -14.60 31.42
CA ASP A 297 -17.55 -13.20 31.77
C ASP A 297 -17.39 -12.36 30.49
N THR A 298 -18.49 -11.79 30.03
CA THR A 298 -18.56 -10.94 28.83
C THR A 298 -17.97 -9.55 29.06
N SER A 299 -17.80 -9.14 30.32
CA SER A 299 -17.30 -7.81 30.66
C SER A 299 -15.83 -7.61 30.28
N GLU A 300 -15.02 -8.68 30.30
CA GLU A 300 -13.62 -8.65 29.85
C GLU A 300 -13.46 -8.74 28.33
N LEU A 301 -14.51 -9.16 27.61
CA LEU A 301 -14.47 -9.39 26.15
C LEU A 301 -14.71 -8.12 25.33
N VAL A 302 -15.37 -7.12 25.94
CA VAL A 302 -15.75 -5.86 25.31
C VAL A 302 -15.42 -4.69 26.24
N SER A 303 -14.52 -3.82 25.79
CA SER A 303 -14.28 -2.55 26.47
C SER A 303 -15.37 -1.55 26.09
N LYS A 304 -16.19 -1.13 27.07
CA LYS A 304 -17.32 -0.22 26.85
C LYS A 304 -16.89 1.13 26.27
N GLY A 305 -15.76 1.68 26.73
CA GLY A 305 -15.20 2.93 26.19
C GLY A 305 -14.63 2.79 24.78
N ALA A 306 -14.41 1.55 24.32
CA ALA A 306 -13.91 1.25 22.99
C ALA A 306 -15.02 0.93 21.98
N LEU A 307 -16.29 0.97 22.37
CA LEU A 307 -17.40 0.74 21.45
C LEU A 307 -17.60 1.92 20.50
N GLY A 308 -18.08 1.60 19.30
CA GLY A 308 -18.50 2.58 18.31
C GLY A 308 -19.89 3.14 18.60
N ARG A 309 -20.46 3.86 17.63
CA ARG A 309 -21.76 4.52 17.75
C ARG A 309 -22.76 3.86 16.80
N ARG A 310 -24.04 3.83 17.21
CA ARG A 310 -25.13 3.52 16.28
C ARG A 310 -25.60 4.82 15.66
N ASP A 311 -25.73 4.84 14.34
CA ASP A 311 -26.32 5.97 13.65
C ASP A 311 -27.82 6.02 13.93
N ASN A 312 -28.29 7.18 14.39
CA ASN A 312 -29.69 7.40 14.75
C ASN A 312 -30.62 7.36 13.52
N LYS A 313 -30.09 7.61 12.32
CA LYS A 313 -30.90 7.63 11.08
C LYS A 313 -31.02 6.25 10.44
N SER A 314 -29.90 5.55 10.27
CA SER A 314 -29.87 4.23 9.61
C SER A 314 -30.02 3.05 10.58
N GLY A 315 -29.80 3.25 11.88
CA GLY A 315 -29.75 2.18 12.88
C GLY A 315 -28.51 1.27 12.79
N LEU A 316 -27.63 1.52 11.83
CA LEU A 316 -26.40 0.77 11.60
C LEU A 316 -25.38 1.07 12.70
N TYR A 317 -24.59 0.06 13.06
CA TYR A 317 -23.49 0.21 13.99
C TYR A 317 -22.19 0.50 13.24
N GLU A 318 -21.64 1.68 13.51
CA GLU A 318 -20.34 2.12 13.00
C GLU A 318 -19.29 1.96 14.10
N VAL A 319 -18.14 1.38 13.74
CA VAL A 319 -17.01 1.30 14.66
C VAL A 319 -16.46 2.70 14.93
N ALA A 320 -15.86 2.91 16.10
CA ALA A 320 -15.22 4.18 16.42
C ALA A 320 -14.08 4.50 15.44
N ASP A 321 -13.84 5.79 15.20
CA ASP A 321 -12.69 6.25 14.45
C ASP A 321 -11.41 6.09 15.27
N TYR A 322 -10.32 5.75 14.61
CA TYR A 322 -9.00 5.79 15.24
C TYR A 322 -8.61 7.25 15.51
N LYS A 323 -8.37 7.57 16.78
CA LYS A 323 -7.83 8.87 17.22
C LYS A 323 -6.31 8.71 17.41
N VAL A 324 -5.55 9.65 16.85
CA VAL A 324 -4.09 9.71 17.00
C VAL A 324 -3.80 10.50 18.27
N GLY A 325 -3.03 9.91 19.20
CA GLY A 325 -2.72 10.53 20.49
C GLY A 325 -3.75 10.20 21.57
N ALA A 326 -3.53 9.11 22.30
CA ALA A 326 -4.25 8.87 23.55
C ALA A 326 -3.62 9.77 24.64
N GLY A 327 -4.22 10.95 24.85
CA GLY A 327 -3.77 11.90 25.86
C GLY A 327 -4.46 13.27 25.89
N ALA A 328 -5.34 13.58 24.93
CA ALA A 328 -6.21 14.76 25.04
C ALA A 328 -7.60 14.27 25.46
N ASP A 329 -8.02 14.70 26.65
CA ASP A 329 -9.35 14.53 27.19
C ASP A 329 -10.42 15.06 26.22
N ASP A 330 -11.65 14.56 26.40
CA ASP A 330 -12.85 15.07 25.75
C ASP A 330 -12.95 16.59 25.90
N ASP A 331 -12.82 17.32 24.79
CA ASP A 331 -13.57 18.55 24.52
C ASP A 331 -13.59 18.74 22.99
N ASP A 332 -14.79 18.59 22.42
CA ASP A 332 -15.13 19.20 21.14
C ASP A 332 -15.11 20.73 21.32
N ASP A 333 -14.80 21.45 20.23
CA ASP A 333 -14.75 22.91 20.06
C ASP A 333 -13.46 23.61 20.55
N ASP A 334 -12.51 23.80 19.62
CA ASP A 334 -11.88 25.10 19.30
C ASP A 334 -10.61 24.87 18.47
N LEU A 335 -10.77 24.91 17.14
CA LEU A 335 -9.65 25.01 16.20
C LEU A 335 -9.25 26.47 16.06
N GLU A 336 -8.53 27.00 17.03
CA GLU A 336 -7.75 28.23 16.87
C GLU A 336 -6.26 28.02 17.18
N GLU A 337 -5.48 28.83 16.49
CA GLU A 337 -4.02 28.83 16.40
C GLU A 337 -3.33 28.80 17.76
N ASP A 338 -2.37 27.89 17.94
CA ASP A 338 -1.31 28.11 18.92
C ASP A 338 0.03 27.62 18.37
N VAL A 339 0.78 28.55 17.77
CA VAL A 339 2.23 28.42 17.59
C VAL A 339 2.84 29.41 18.56
N GLY A 340 3.17 28.90 19.75
CA GLY A 340 3.84 29.63 20.81
C GLY A 340 5.07 30.38 20.33
N ASP A 341 5.05 31.67 20.61
CA ASP A 341 6.17 32.61 20.58
C ASP A 341 6.93 32.45 21.90
N ASP A 342 8.17 31.94 21.85
CA ASP A 342 9.08 31.98 22.99
C ASP A 342 10.34 32.78 22.61
N ALA A 343 10.45 33.93 23.26
CA ALA A 343 11.62 34.81 23.38
C ALA A 343 12.84 34.05 23.98
N ALA A 344 14.09 34.49 23.94
CA ALA A 344 14.68 35.82 24.01
C ALA A 344 16.14 35.70 23.51
N ASP A 345 16.62 36.62 22.66
CA ASP A 345 17.38 37.82 23.04
C ASP A 345 18.82 37.54 23.53
N SER A 346 19.79 37.92 22.71
CA SER A 346 21.19 38.12 23.10
C SER A 346 21.80 39.17 22.18
N ALA A 347 21.55 40.43 22.54
CA ALA A 347 22.20 41.60 21.95
C ALA A 347 23.72 41.57 22.19
N ALA A 348 24.50 41.68 21.11
CA ALA A 348 25.90 42.08 21.16
C ALA A 348 26.10 43.32 20.27
N THR A 349 26.14 44.46 20.93
CA THR A 349 26.59 45.76 20.44
C THR A 349 28.04 45.69 19.94
N VAL A 350 28.27 46.05 18.68
CA VAL A 350 29.57 46.57 18.21
C VAL A 350 29.33 47.87 17.45
N THR A 351 29.76 48.94 18.10
CA THR A 351 30.00 50.28 17.56
C THR A 351 31.26 50.28 16.69
N GLY A 352 31.23 50.92 15.51
CA GLY A 352 32.46 51.33 14.85
C GLY A 352 32.38 51.62 13.35
N GLY A 353 32.25 52.90 13.00
CA GLY A 353 33.09 53.55 11.99
C GLY A 353 32.77 53.31 10.51
N GLY A 354 32.25 54.35 9.84
CA GLY A 354 31.91 54.36 8.42
C GLY A 354 33.04 54.08 7.44
N GLY A 355 32.65 53.61 6.26
CA GLY A 355 33.52 53.54 5.09
C GLY A 355 32.98 52.68 3.95
N ALA A 356 32.55 53.35 2.88
CA ALA A 356 32.49 52.84 1.49
C ALA A 356 31.31 51.95 1.07
N LEU A 357 30.26 52.68 0.68
CA LEU A 357 29.20 52.42 -0.29
C LEU A 357 29.69 51.89 -1.67
N SER A 358 30.34 50.71 -1.74
CA SER A 358 30.69 50.06 -3.02
C SER A 358 30.25 48.59 -3.13
N SER A 359 29.81 47.96 -2.04
CA SER A 359 29.33 46.56 -2.03
C SER A 359 27.80 46.41 -1.94
N PHE A 360 27.06 47.52 -1.95
CA PHE A 360 25.60 47.55 -1.80
C PHE A 360 24.83 47.55 -3.13
N PHE A 361 25.46 47.84 -4.27
CA PHE A 361 24.76 47.93 -5.56
C PHE A 361 24.51 46.59 -6.27
N SER A 362 25.05 45.48 -5.77
CA SER A 362 24.74 44.12 -6.27
C SER A 362 23.54 43.47 -5.56
N ARG A 363 22.93 44.14 -4.58
CA ARG A 363 21.80 43.61 -3.76
C ARG A 363 20.48 44.37 -3.92
N LEU A 364 20.38 45.24 -4.93
CA LEU A 364 19.16 46.01 -5.22
C LEU A 364 18.56 45.62 -6.59
N SER A 365 18.38 44.33 -6.88
CA SER A 365 17.34 43.90 -7.84
C SER A 365 16.02 43.70 -7.09
N LEU A 366 15.51 44.81 -6.56
CA LEU A 366 14.26 44.90 -5.84
C LEU A 366 13.15 45.16 -6.87
N THR A 367 12.72 44.09 -7.53
CA THR A 367 11.38 44.01 -8.13
C THR A 367 10.75 42.73 -7.66
N SER A 368 9.75 42.83 -6.79
CA SER A 368 8.80 41.78 -6.49
C SER A 368 8.30 41.15 -7.79
N ARG A 369 8.83 39.99 -8.11
CA ARG A 369 8.39 39.16 -9.23
C ARG A 369 8.52 37.72 -8.77
N ASP A 370 7.38 37.06 -8.60
CA ASP A 370 7.20 35.61 -8.54
C ASP A 370 8.50 34.81 -8.71
N ARG A 371 9.19 34.52 -7.61
CA ARG A 371 10.36 33.65 -7.66
C ARG A 371 9.85 32.22 -7.85
N ALA A 372 10.19 31.61 -8.98
CA ALA A 372 9.94 30.19 -9.22
C ALA A 372 10.85 29.37 -8.30
N LEU A 373 10.29 28.30 -7.72
CA LEU A 373 11.05 27.37 -6.88
C LEU A 373 12.03 26.57 -7.75
N THR A 374 13.31 26.58 -7.38
CA THR A 374 14.36 25.78 -8.02
C THR A 374 14.63 24.50 -7.22
N ALA A 375 15.17 23.47 -7.90
CA ALA A 375 15.53 22.20 -7.25
C ALA A 375 16.53 22.38 -6.09
N SER A 376 17.43 23.36 -6.18
CA SER A 376 18.40 23.69 -5.12
C SER A 376 17.74 24.18 -3.83
N ASP A 377 16.66 24.95 -3.96
CA ASP A 377 15.97 25.56 -2.83
C ASP A 377 15.12 24.52 -2.08
N LEU A 378 14.64 23.49 -2.79
CA LEU A 378 13.78 22.44 -2.23
C LEU A 378 14.57 21.26 -1.62
N ALA A 379 15.78 20.99 -2.11
CA ALA A 379 16.60 19.85 -1.71
C ALA A 379 16.74 19.63 -0.18
N PRO A 380 17.08 20.64 0.65
CA PRO A 380 17.23 20.42 2.09
C PRO A 380 15.90 20.08 2.78
N THR A 381 14.79 20.68 2.33
CA THR A 381 13.45 20.43 2.89
C THR A 381 12.94 19.05 2.50
N ILE A 382 13.15 18.64 1.25
CA ILE A 382 12.82 17.29 0.75
C ILE A 382 13.57 16.24 1.56
N ALA A 383 14.88 16.40 1.73
CA ALA A 383 15.68 15.45 2.52
C ALA A 383 15.17 15.35 3.98
N ALA A 384 14.83 16.48 4.60
CA ALA A 384 14.27 16.49 5.96
C ALA A 384 12.90 15.79 6.04
N MET A 385 12.01 16.03 5.08
CA MET A 385 10.69 15.38 5.02
C MET A 385 10.81 13.88 4.75
N GLN A 386 11.76 13.45 3.91
CA GLN A 386 12.04 12.03 3.68
C GLN A 386 12.45 11.34 4.99
N GLN A 387 13.38 11.92 5.74
CA GLN A 387 13.79 11.38 7.05
C GLN A 387 12.62 11.37 8.04
N HIS A 388 11.79 12.40 8.04
CA HIS A 388 10.61 12.45 8.90
C HIS A 388 9.62 11.31 8.59
N LEU A 389 9.27 11.08 7.33
CA LEU A 389 8.39 9.97 6.93
C LEU A 389 8.99 8.61 7.34
N MET A 390 10.29 8.43 7.14
CA MET A 390 10.99 7.21 7.55
C MET A 390 10.93 7.01 9.08
N SER A 391 11.09 8.08 9.86
CA SER A 391 10.97 8.02 11.33
C SER A 391 9.58 7.60 11.81
N LYS A 392 8.54 7.96 11.04
CA LYS A 392 7.14 7.54 11.24
C LYS A 392 6.84 6.14 10.67
N ASN A 393 7.86 5.33 10.40
CA ASN A 393 7.75 3.97 9.88
C ASN A 393 7.19 3.86 8.45
N VAL A 394 7.39 4.88 7.61
CA VAL A 394 7.18 4.76 6.15
C VAL A 394 8.36 4.03 5.53
N ALA A 395 8.10 3.11 4.61
CA ALA A 395 9.16 2.38 3.92
C ALA A 395 10.08 3.33 3.13
N ARG A 396 11.40 3.10 3.19
CA ARG A 396 12.41 4.02 2.64
C ARG A 396 12.17 4.35 1.17
N ASP A 397 12.00 3.34 0.34
CA ASP A 397 11.81 3.51 -1.10
C ASP A 397 10.52 4.28 -1.41
N ILE A 398 9.50 4.11 -0.57
CA ILE A 398 8.21 4.81 -0.71
C ILE A 398 8.34 6.27 -0.29
N ALA A 399 9.01 6.55 0.84
CA ALA A 399 9.29 7.91 1.28
C ALA A 399 10.12 8.68 0.24
N GLU A 400 11.15 8.04 -0.33
CA GLU A 400 11.97 8.63 -1.39
C GLU A 400 11.13 8.96 -2.63
N GLN A 401 10.29 8.03 -3.10
CA GLN A 401 9.42 8.26 -4.25
C GLN A 401 8.39 9.37 -4.00
N ILE A 402 7.74 9.38 -2.83
CA ILE A 402 6.73 10.39 -2.50
C ILE A 402 7.36 11.78 -2.50
N VAL A 403 8.48 11.96 -1.80
CA VAL A 403 9.08 13.30 -1.67
C VAL A 403 9.77 13.73 -2.96
N ALA A 404 10.34 12.81 -3.74
CA ALA A 404 10.86 13.13 -5.09
C ALA A 404 9.75 13.60 -6.03
N ASN A 405 8.57 12.95 -5.99
CA ASN A 405 7.41 13.37 -6.79
C ASN A 405 6.87 14.74 -6.33
N VAL A 406 6.87 15.01 -5.03
CA VAL A 406 6.51 16.34 -4.48
C VAL A 406 7.51 17.41 -4.95
N GLY A 407 8.81 17.12 -4.90
CA GLY A 407 9.86 18.02 -5.41
C GLY A 407 9.65 18.36 -6.87
N LYS A 408 9.49 17.33 -7.72
CA LYS A 408 9.19 17.51 -9.15
C LYS A 408 7.90 18.28 -9.41
N SER A 409 6.87 18.16 -8.57
CA SER A 409 5.61 18.91 -8.73
C SER A 409 5.74 20.39 -8.36
N LEU A 410 6.68 20.72 -7.47
CA LEU A 410 6.92 22.08 -6.97
C LEU A 410 7.97 22.85 -7.77
N GLU A 411 8.88 22.15 -8.45
CA GLU A 411 9.86 22.77 -9.34
C GLU A 411 9.18 23.60 -10.44
N GLY A 412 9.55 24.88 -10.52
CA GLY A 412 8.99 25.84 -11.47
C GLY A 412 7.67 26.48 -11.03
N LYS A 413 7.02 26.03 -9.95
CA LYS A 413 5.83 26.70 -9.41
C LYS A 413 6.20 28.03 -8.78
N LYS A 414 5.37 29.03 -9.07
CA LYS A 414 5.44 30.36 -8.47
C LYS A 414 4.63 30.34 -7.19
N ILE A 415 5.29 30.51 -6.05
CA ILE A 415 4.61 30.71 -4.77
C ILE A 415 4.18 32.18 -4.68
N SER A 416 2.90 32.44 -4.44
CA SER A 416 2.44 33.79 -4.11
C SER A 416 2.98 34.12 -2.72
N SER A 417 4.08 34.87 -2.67
CA SER A 417 4.56 35.45 -1.44
C SER A 417 3.46 36.38 -0.93
N GLY A 418 2.83 36.03 0.19
CA GLY A 418 1.89 36.91 0.88
C GLY A 418 2.55 38.28 1.07
N SER A 419 1.78 39.33 0.82
CA SER A 419 2.18 40.73 0.99
C SER A 419 2.75 40.95 2.39
N GLY A 420 4.06 41.09 2.52
CA GLY A 420 4.72 41.31 3.82
C GLY A 420 6.24 41.39 3.68
N ILE A 421 6.81 42.45 4.25
CA ILE A 421 8.19 42.92 4.14
C ILE A 421 9.24 41.89 4.62
N GLY A 422 10.32 41.68 3.86
CA GLY A 422 11.58 41.10 4.36
C GLY A 422 12.20 40.00 3.50
N GLY A 423 13.24 40.34 2.72
CA GLY A 423 13.96 39.40 1.85
C GLY A 423 14.80 38.37 2.62
N THR A 424 14.97 37.19 1.99
CA THR A 424 15.85 36.04 2.34
C THR A 424 15.41 35.06 3.43
N LEU A 425 14.86 35.45 4.59
CA LEU A 425 14.41 34.45 5.60
C LEU A 425 13.01 33.87 5.32
N PHE A 426 12.13 34.64 4.67
CA PHE A 426 10.74 34.22 4.40
C PHE A 426 10.62 33.22 3.23
N GLY A 427 11.59 33.19 2.32
CA GLY A 427 11.62 32.23 1.20
C GLY A 427 11.67 30.78 1.68
N ASP A 428 12.47 30.51 2.71
CA ASP A 428 12.62 29.16 3.27
C ASP A 428 11.37 28.70 4.02
N ARG A 429 10.66 29.62 4.72
CA ARG A 429 9.42 29.29 5.43
C ARG A 429 8.27 29.04 4.45
N ALA A 430 8.14 29.87 3.41
CA ALA A 430 7.16 29.67 2.34
C ALA A 430 7.44 28.40 1.54
N GLY A 431 8.71 28.09 1.25
CA GLY A 431 9.12 26.83 0.61
C GLY A 431 8.80 25.61 1.46
N LYS A 432 9.10 25.64 2.77
CA LYS A 432 8.74 24.57 3.71
C LYS A 432 7.23 24.36 3.79
N LYS A 433 6.45 25.44 3.88
CA LYS A 433 4.99 25.37 3.87
C LYS A 433 4.46 24.77 2.57
N ALA A 434 4.96 25.22 1.42
CA ALA A 434 4.57 24.69 0.11
C ALA A 434 4.89 23.19 -0.04
N VAL A 435 6.07 22.75 0.44
CA VAL A 435 6.44 21.33 0.46
C VAL A 435 5.52 20.54 1.40
N ARG A 436 5.22 21.06 2.58
CA ARG A 436 4.30 20.42 3.55
C ARG A 436 2.89 20.29 2.97
N ASP A 437 2.34 21.35 2.38
CA ASP A 437 1.00 21.37 1.80
C ASP A 437 0.90 20.41 0.60
N ALA A 438 1.90 20.40 -0.28
CA ALA A 438 1.96 19.48 -1.41
C ALA A 438 2.15 18.02 -0.97
N LEU A 439 2.95 17.79 0.08
CA LEU A 439 3.10 16.47 0.67
C LEU A 439 1.78 16.00 1.30
N GLN A 440 1.08 16.87 2.03
CA GLN A 440 -0.24 16.59 2.59
C GLN A 440 -1.23 16.17 1.49
N GLU A 441 -1.31 16.93 0.40
CA GLU A 441 -2.16 16.60 -0.75
C GLU A 441 -1.79 15.25 -1.37
N ALA A 442 -0.49 14.99 -1.54
CA ALA A 442 -0.01 13.70 -2.06
C ALA A 442 -0.38 12.53 -1.14
N LEU A 443 -0.23 12.68 0.17
CA LEU A 443 -0.57 11.66 1.16
C LEU A 443 -2.08 11.38 1.19
N VAL A 444 -2.92 12.42 1.18
CA VAL A 444 -4.38 12.28 1.11
C VAL A 444 -4.77 11.51 -0.15
N ARG A 445 -4.19 11.87 -1.31
CA ARG A 445 -4.48 11.18 -2.58
C ARG A 445 -4.08 9.71 -2.56
N ILE A 446 -2.95 9.36 -1.95
CA ILE A 446 -2.48 7.95 -1.86
C ILE A 446 -3.37 7.14 -0.92
N LEU A 447 -3.72 7.70 0.23
CA LEU A 447 -4.50 7.03 1.27
C LEU A 447 -6.00 6.97 0.96
N THR A 448 -6.50 7.85 0.08
CA THR A 448 -7.91 7.84 -0.35
C THR A 448 -8.14 6.67 -1.30
N PRO A 449 -8.98 5.70 -0.91
CA PRO A 449 -9.21 4.52 -1.73
C PRO A 449 -10.02 4.85 -2.98
N LYS A 450 -9.65 4.20 -4.10
CA LYS A 450 -10.39 4.31 -5.38
C LYS A 450 -11.67 3.47 -5.38
N THR A 451 -11.76 2.49 -4.50
CA THR A 451 -12.88 1.56 -4.37
C THR A 451 -13.69 1.87 -3.11
N SER A 452 -14.97 1.50 -3.14
CA SER A 452 -15.85 1.64 -1.98
C SER A 452 -15.29 0.84 -0.79
N THR A 453 -15.25 1.46 0.38
CA THR A 453 -14.88 0.83 1.65
C THR A 453 -16.08 0.28 2.42
N ASP A 454 -17.31 0.57 1.98
CA ASP A 454 -18.54 0.17 2.66
C ASP A 454 -18.89 -1.30 2.40
N LEU A 455 -18.43 -2.16 3.31
CA LEU A 455 -18.72 -3.59 3.28
C LEU A 455 -20.20 -3.91 3.56
N LEU A 456 -20.90 -3.12 4.38
CA LEU A 456 -22.31 -3.37 4.73
C LEU A 456 -23.22 -3.16 3.52
N LEU A 457 -22.99 -2.08 2.78
CA LEU A 457 -23.71 -1.80 1.54
C LEU A 457 -23.47 -2.89 0.49
N GLU A 458 -22.24 -3.39 0.38
CA GLU A 458 -21.93 -4.50 -0.53
C GLU A 458 -22.65 -5.80 -0.14
N ILE A 459 -22.66 -6.13 1.16
CA ILE A 459 -23.40 -7.28 1.70
C ILE A 459 -24.90 -7.13 1.39
N GLN A 460 -25.48 -5.96 1.65
CA GLN A 460 -26.89 -5.68 1.39
C GLN A 460 -27.22 -5.78 -0.11
N ARG A 461 -26.36 -5.22 -0.98
CA ARG A 461 -26.51 -5.32 -2.44
C ARG A 461 -26.50 -6.78 -2.89
N LYS A 462 -25.57 -7.60 -2.40
CA LYS A 462 -25.53 -9.03 -2.74
C LYS A 462 -26.81 -9.76 -2.28
N ARG A 463 -27.22 -9.53 -1.03
CA ARG A 463 -28.45 -10.12 -0.47
C ARG A 463 -29.70 -9.75 -1.26
N SER A 464 -29.85 -8.47 -1.61
CA SER A 464 -30.98 -7.96 -2.39
C SER A 464 -30.99 -8.48 -3.83
N ALA A 465 -29.82 -8.58 -4.48
CA ALA A 465 -29.71 -9.15 -5.82
C ALA A 465 -30.13 -10.62 -5.84
N SER A 466 -29.72 -11.40 -4.84
CA SER A 466 -30.11 -12.79 -4.71
C SER A 466 -31.59 -12.97 -4.35
N SER A 467 -32.18 -12.09 -3.54
CA SER A 467 -33.61 -12.19 -3.19
C SER A 467 -34.52 -11.86 -4.37
N VAL A 468 -34.14 -10.92 -5.24
CA VAL A 468 -34.88 -10.61 -6.48
C VAL A 468 -34.80 -11.77 -7.47
N ALA A 469 -33.64 -12.42 -7.61
CA ALA A 469 -33.49 -13.61 -8.46
C ALA A 469 -34.29 -14.83 -7.92
N ALA A 470 -34.48 -14.91 -6.60
CA ALA A 470 -35.26 -15.95 -5.92
C ALA A 470 -36.78 -15.73 -5.93
N ALA A 471 -37.28 -14.56 -6.37
CA ALA A 471 -38.72 -14.28 -6.40
C ALA A 471 -39.55 -15.21 -7.31
N GLY A 472 -38.90 -16.11 -8.08
CA GLY A 472 -39.54 -17.17 -8.86
C GLY A 472 -39.15 -18.62 -8.50
N THR A 473 -38.20 -18.84 -7.58
CA THR A 473 -37.75 -20.18 -7.15
C THR A 473 -37.29 -20.14 -5.68
N ALA A 474 -37.57 -21.16 -4.87
CA ALA A 474 -37.22 -21.23 -3.45
C ALA A 474 -35.70 -21.39 -3.18
N VAL A 475 -34.86 -20.62 -3.86
CA VAL A 475 -33.40 -20.62 -3.73
C VAL A 475 -33.02 -19.57 -2.70
N SER A 476 -32.32 -19.98 -1.65
CA SER A 476 -31.79 -19.08 -0.62
C SER A 476 -30.73 -18.13 -1.19
N ALA A 477 -30.65 -16.93 -0.60
CA ALA A 477 -29.70 -15.91 -1.03
C ALA A 477 -28.24 -16.41 -0.90
N ASP A 478 -27.38 -15.98 -1.82
CA ASP A 478 -25.96 -16.36 -1.75
C ASP A 478 -25.26 -15.56 -0.63
N PRO A 479 -24.54 -16.23 0.28
CA PRO A 479 -23.85 -15.55 1.36
C PRO A 479 -22.70 -14.69 0.82
N TYR A 480 -22.39 -13.60 1.53
CA TYR A 480 -21.22 -12.77 1.25
C TYR A 480 -19.96 -13.39 1.88
N ALA A 481 -18.98 -13.77 1.07
CA ALA A 481 -17.81 -14.53 1.47
C ALA A 481 -16.57 -13.62 1.60
N ILE A 482 -15.97 -13.58 2.78
CA ILE A 482 -14.77 -12.80 3.08
C ILE A 482 -13.64 -13.77 3.47
N THR A 483 -12.54 -13.74 2.73
CA THR A 483 -11.36 -14.57 3.03
C THR A 483 -10.26 -13.74 3.65
N PHE A 484 -9.80 -14.16 4.84
CA PHE A 484 -8.71 -13.50 5.56
C PHE A 484 -7.39 -14.20 5.26
N VAL A 485 -6.43 -13.44 4.75
CA VAL A 485 -5.12 -13.94 4.31
C VAL A 485 -3.98 -13.10 4.90
N GLY A 486 -2.78 -13.65 4.99
CA GLY A 486 -1.62 -12.91 5.52
C GLY A 486 -0.57 -13.82 6.13
N VAL A 487 0.54 -13.22 6.56
CA VAL A 487 1.69 -13.94 7.13
C VAL A 487 1.38 -14.50 8.53
N ASN A 488 2.35 -15.19 9.11
CA ASN A 488 2.20 -15.82 10.43
C ASN A 488 2.12 -14.76 11.54
N GLY A 489 1.29 -14.99 12.56
CA GLY A 489 1.29 -14.16 13.79
C GLY A 489 0.73 -12.73 13.69
N VAL A 490 0.22 -12.31 12.53
CA VAL A 490 -0.35 -10.96 12.31
C VAL A 490 -1.76 -10.75 12.91
N GLY A 491 -2.39 -11.79 13.47
CA GLY A 491 -3.71 -11.67 14.12
C GLY A 491 -4.93 -11.89 13.22
N LYS A 492 -4.84 -12.79 12.22
CA LYS A 492 -5.96 -13.16 11.32
C LYS A 492 -7.22 -13.62 12.07
N SER A 493 -7.13 -14.71 12.83
CA SER A 493 -8.27 -15.30 13.56
C SER A 493 -8.90 -14.33 14.56
N THR A 494 -8.08 -13.53 15.25
CA THR A 494 -8.54 -12.52 16.22
C THR A 494 -9.32 -11.41 15.52
N ASN A 495 -8.77 -10.79 14.48
CA ASN A 495 -9.45 -9.69 13.79
C ASN A 495 -10.64 -10.17 12.95
N LEU A 496 -10.62 -11.41 12.44
CA LEU A 496 -11.80 -12.06 11.89
C LEU A 496 -12.94 -12.09 12.92
N SER A 497 -12.63 -12.44 14.17
CA SER A 497 -13.62 -12.49 15.26
C SER A 497 -14.12 -11.09 15.67
N LYS A 498 -13.26 -10.05 15.57
CA LYS A 498 -13.71 -8.65 15.74
C LYS A 498 -14.64 -8.19 14.62
N VAL A 499 -14.32 -8.54 13.37
CA VAL A 499 -15.21 -8.28 12.22
C VAL A 499 -16.53 -9.05 12.39
N ALA A 500 -16.48 -10.28 12.90
CA ALA A 500 -17.67 -11.05 13.23
C ALA A 500 -18.53 -10.32 14.27
N PHE A 501 -17.93 -9.83 15.36
CA PHE A 501 -18.63 -9.03 16.35
C PHE A 501 -19.28 -7.78 15.74
N TRP A 502 -18.56 -7.02 14.91
CA TRP A 502 -19.09 -5.85 14.21
C TRP A 502 -20.27 -6.18 13.28
N LEU A 503 -20.23 -7.31 12.57
CA LEU A 503 -21.33 -7.80 11.74
C LEU A 503 -22.54 -8.24 12.58
N LEU A 504 -22.33 -8.86 13.75
CA LEU A 504 -23.39 -9.22 14.70
C LEU A 504 -24.08 -7.99 15.28
N GLN A 505 -23.32 -6.93 15.59
CA GLN A 505 -23.89 -5.63 15.98
C GLN A 505 -24.81 -5.06 14.88
N ASN A 506 -24.49 -5.32 13.62
CA ASN A 506 -25.32 -4.97 12.46
C ASN A 506 -26.41 -6.02 12.13
N ARG A 507 -26.68 -6.94 13.06
CA ARG A 507 -27.76 -7.94 13.00
C ARG A 507 -27.65 -8.95 11.85
N LEU A 508 -26.45 -9.15 11.30
CA LEU A 508 -26.18 -10.14 10.27
C LEU A 508 -25.91 -11.53 10.87
N ARG A 509 -26.33 -12.59 10.17
CA ARG A 509 -25.98 -13.97 10.52
C ARG A 509 -24.67 -14.38 9.87
N ILE A 510 -23.78 -14.97 10.64
CA ILE A 510 -22.37 -15.20 10.27
C ILE A 510 -22.01 -16.66 10.47
N LEU A 511 -21.39 -17.24 9.45
CA LEU A 511 -20.71 -18.54 9.56
C LEU A 511 -19.20 -18.30 9.53
N ILE A 512 -18.48 -18.77 10.54
CA ILE A 512 -17.02 -18.76 10.57
C ILE A 512 -16.53 -20.11 10.04
N ALA A 513 -15.77 -20.10 8.94
CA ALA A 513 -15.19 -21.31 8.35
C ALA A 513 -13.73 -21.46 8.81
N ALA A 514 -13.46 -22.53 9.58
CA ALA A 514 -12.13 -22.87 10.07
C ALA A 514 -11.30 -23.57 8.99
N CYS A 515 -10.59 -22.80 8.16
CA CYS A 515 -9.72 -23.32 7.11
C CYS A 515 -8.22 -23.25 7.45
N ASP A 516 -7.85 -22.87 8.69
CA ASP A 516 -6.51 -23.11 9.25
C ASP A 516 -6.42 -24.55 9.78
N THR A 517 -6.14 -25.49 8.89
CA THR A 517 -6.01 -26.93 9.22
C THR A 517 -4.57 -27.36 9.53
N PHE A 518 -3.63 -26.40 9.58
CA PHE A 518 -2.19 -26.66 9.71
C PHE A 518 -1.67 -26.35 11.11
N ARG A 519 -2.10 -25.24 11.72
CA ARG A 519 -1.61 -24.80 13.03
C ARG A 519 -2.37 -25.49 14.15
N SER A 520 -1.65 -26.11 15.10
CA SER A 520 -2.25 -26.70 16.30
C SER A 520 -3.03 -25.66 17.12
N GLY A 521 -4.23 -26.03 17.57
CA GLY A 521 -5.10 -25.16 18.37
C GLY A 521 -5.84 -24.08 17.58
N ALA A 522 -5.68 -24.00 16.25
CA ALA A 522 -6.36 -22.98 15.43
C ALA A 522 -7.88 -23.17 15.43
N VAL A 523 -8.36 -24.41 15.38
CA VAL A 523 -9.80 -24.72 15.43
C VAL A 523 -10.36 -24.41 16.82
N GLU A 524 -9.68 -24.84 17.88
CA GLU A 524 -10.05 -24.55 19.27
C GLU A 524 -10.11 -23.04 19.52
N GLN A 525 -9.15 -22.28 19.00
CA GLN A 525 -9.14 -20.82 19.07
C GLN A 525 -10.43 -20.21 18.49
N LEU A 526 -10.85 -20.65 17.30
CA LEU A 526 -12.10 -20.19 16.70
C LEU A 526 -13.33 -20.68 17.46
N ARG A 527 -13.30 -21.89 18.03
CA ARG A 527 -14.38 -22.44 18.87
C ARG A 527 -14.63 -21.58 20.10
N VAL A 528 -13.56 -21.12 20.76
CA VAL A 528 -13.66 -20.16 21.88
C VAL A 528 -14.24 -18.84 21.41
N HIS A 529 -13.78 -18.30 20.27
CA HIS A 529 -14.33 -17.06 19.73
C HIS A 529 -15.83 -17.17 19.42
N VAL A 530 -16.27 -18.24 18.76
CA VAL A 530 -17.69 -18.47 18.42
C VAL A 530 -18.55 -18.60 19.68
N ARG A 531 -18.08 -19.31 20.72
CA ARG A 531 -18.77 -19.40 22.01
C ARG A 531 -18.94 -18.02 22.65
N ASN A 532 -17.86 -17.24 22.70
CA ASN A 532 -17.86 -15.91 23.28
C ASN A 532 -18.76 -14.94 22.50
N LEU A 533 -18.72 -14.99 21.17
CA LEU A 533 -19.59 -14.20 20.30
C LEU A 533 -21.06 -14.59 20.43
N GLY A 534 -21.36 -15.87 20.62
CA GLY A 534 -22.72 -16.35 20.87
C GLY A 534 -23.33 -15.74 22.13
N LYS A 535 -22.57 -15.73 23.24
CA LYS A 535 -23.03 -15.11 24.49
C LYS A 535 -23.19 -13.59 24.39
N LEU A 536 -22.25 -12.92 23.71
CA LEU A 536 -22.38 -11.47 23.44
C LEU A 536 -23.60 -11.16 22.58
N GLU A 537 -23.95 -12.04 21.64
CA GLU A 537 -25.13 -11.87 20.80
C GLU A 537 -26.45 -11.97 21.59
N GLU A 538 -26.51 -12.90 22.54
CA GLU A 538 -27.64 -13.04 23.48
C GLU A 538 -27.84 -11.74 24.29
N GLU A 539 -26.75 -11.18 24.84
CA GLU A 539 -26.78 -9.92 25.60
C GLU A 539 -27.20 -8.70 24.77
N LEU A 540 -26.89 -8.69 23.47
CA LEU A 540 -27.30 -7.61 22.55
C LEU A 540 -28.79 -7.64 22.21
N GLY A 541 -29.60 -8.44 22.94
CA GLY A 541 -31.01 -8.66 22.66
C GLY A 541 -31.24 -9.33 21.31
N GLY A 542 -30.22 -10.05 20.83
CA GLY A 542 -30.17 -10.64 19.49
C GLY A 542 -30.90 -11.97 19.37
N GLY A 543 -31.25 -12.58 20.50
CA GLY A 543 -31.93 -13.88 20.61
C GLY A 543 -32.88 -14.07 19.43
N ALA A 544 -32.49 -14.96 18.52
CA ALA A 544 -33.17 -15.07 17.24
C ALA A 544 -34.66 -15.32 17.48
N GLN A 545 -35.52 -14.45 16.94
CA GLN A 545 -36.97 -14.67 17.02
C GLN A 545 -37.38 -16.04 16.45
N ASP A 546 -36.54 -16.62 15.59
CA ASP A 546 -36.71 -17.92 14.94
C ASP A 546 -35.95 -19.09 15.62
N GLY A 547 -35.31 -18.87 16.78
CA GLY A 547 -34.58 -19.90 17.53
C GLY A 547 -33.26 -20.39 16.90
N LYS A 548 -32.75 -19.73 15.86
CA LYS A 548 -31.50 -20.10 15.15
C LYS A 548 -30.32 -19.27 15.62
N SER A 549 -29.18 -19.88 15.92
CA SER A 549 -27.94 -19.15 16.24
C SER A 549 -27.56 -18.16 15.13
N ARG A 550 -27.13 -16.95 15.49
CA ARG A 550 -26.59 -15.97 14.53
C ARG A 550 -25.13 -16.18 14.20
N VAL A 551 -24.38 -16.91 15.03
CA VAL A 551 -22.97 -17.21 14.81
C VAL A 551 -22.73 -18.71 14.94
N GLU A 552 -22.05 -19.29 13.96
CA GLU A 552 -21.74 -20.73 13.96
C GLU A 552 -20.32 -20.98 13.43
N LEU A 553 -19.68 -22.04 13.94
CA LEU A 553 -18.40 -22.52 13.46
C LEU A 553 -18.62 -23.67 12.45
N PHE A 554 -18.14 -23.51 11.23
CA PHE A 554 -17.97 -24.62 10.30
C PHE A 554 -16.54 -25.14 10.37
N GLU A 555 -16.38 -26.36 10.84
CA GLU A 555 -15.09 -27.02 10.95
C GLU A 555 -15.13 -28.48 10.50
N LYS A 556 -13.98 -29.01 10.12
CA LYS A 556 -13.82 -30.44 9.81
C LYS A 556 -12.59 -31.04 10.51
N GLY A 557 -12.06 -30.40 11.55
CA GLY A 557 -10.80 -30.79 12.19
C GLY A 557 -9.55 -30.55 11.32
N TYR A 558 -8.42 -31.09 11.77
CA TYR A 558 -7.08 -30.86 11.20
C TYR A 558 -6.75 -31.75 9.98
N GLY A 559 -5.74 -31.34 9.20
CA GLY A 559 -5.17 -32.14 8.11
C GLY A 559 -6.01 -32.25 6.83
N LYS A 560 -7.16 -31.56 6.75
CA LYS A 560 -8.05 -31.54 5.58
C LYS A 560 -7.72 -30.39 4.62
N ASP A 561 -8.13 -30.54 3.36
CA ASP A 561 -7.96 -29.51 2.32
C ASP A 561 -8.81 -28.27 2.63
N ALA A 562 -8.14 -27.15 2.92
CA ALA A 562 -8.74 -25.86 3.21
C ALA A 562 -9.71 -25.39 2.10
N ALA A 563 -9.37 -25.66 0.83
CA ALA A 563 -10.23 -25.27 -0.30
C ALA A 563 -11.57 -26.02 -0.27
N GLY A 564 -11.56 -27.29 0.11
CA GLY A 564 -12.76 -28.12 0.26
C GLY A 564 -13.61 -27.70 1.45
N ILE A 565 -12.99 -27.41 2.59
CA ILE A 565 -13.71 -26.91 3.78
C ILE A 565 -14.44 -25.61 3.47
N ALA A 566 -13.78 -24.65 2.81
CA ALA A 566 -14.40 -23.39 2.42
C ALA A 566 -15.60 -23.61 1.47
N LYS A 567 -15.48 -24.55 0.52
CA LYS A 567 -16.56 -24.90 -0.42
C LYS A 567 -17.78 -25.44 0.31
N ASP A 568 -17.55 -26.36 1.23
CA ASP A 568 -18.62 -26.99 2.00
C ASP A 568 -19.25 -25.98 2.99
N ALA A 569 -18.45 -25.07 3.56
CA ALA A 569 -18.94 -23.99 4.40
C ALA A 569 -19.86 -23.03 3.64
N LEU A 570 -19.50 -22.65 2.41
CA LEU A 570 -20.36 -21.80 1.56
C LEU A 570 -21.67 -22.49 1.19
N ALA A 571 -21.63 -23.78 0.88
CA ALA A 571 -22.84 -24.58 0.63
C ALA A 571 -23.73 -24.68 1.88
N HIS A 572 -23.12 -24.92 3.05
CA HIS A 572 -23.79 -24.95 4.34
C HIS A 572 -24.43 -23.60 4.68
N ALA A 573 -23.70 -22.50 4.46
CA ALA A 573 -24.17 -21.14 4.70
C ALA A 573 -25.40 -20.81 3.84
N LYS A 574 -25.35 -21.16 2.56
CA LYS A 574 -26.46 -20.99 1.63
C LYS A 574 -27.68 -21.79 2.08
N LEU A 575 -27.52 -23.07 2.41
CA LEU A 575 -28.64 -23.93 2.83
C LEU A 575 -29.31 -23.43 4.12
N ASN A 576 -28.52 -22.92 5.06
CA ASN A 576 -28.99 -22.50 6.38
C ASN A 576 -29.30 -20.99 6.48
N GLY A 577 -29.22 -20.24 5.37
CA GLY A 577 -29.56 -18.82 5.32
C GLY A 577 -28.65 -17.93 6.17
N PHE A 578 -27.34 -18.14 6.09
CA PHE A 578 -26.36 -17.22 6.65
C PHE A 578 -26.11 -16.04 5.69
N ASP A 579 -25.92 -14.85 6.23
CA ASP A 579 -25.70 -13.64 5.43
C ASP A 579 -24.23 -13.51 5.00
N VAL A 580 -23.30 -13.89 5.89
CA VAL A 580 -21.86 -13.72 5.69
C VAL A 580 -21.12 -15.00 6.05
N VAL A 581 -20.10 -15.36 5.26
CA VAL A 581 -19.12 -16.41 5.57
C VAL A 581 -17.74 -15.79 5.74
N LEU A 582 -17.15 -15.95 6.92
CA LEU A 582 -15.80 -15.50 7.22
C LEU A 582 -14.84 -16.69 7.18
N ILE A 583 -13.93 -16.70 6.20
CA ILE A 583 -13.01 -17.81 5.96
C ILE A 583 -11.66 -17.48 6.63
N ASP A 584 -11.34 -18.17 7.72
CA ASP A 584 -10.03 -18.07 8.38
C ASP A 584 -9.03 -18.99 7.69
N THR A 585 -7.88 -18.46 7.29
CA THR A 585 -6.84 -19.24 6.62
C THR A 585 -5.57 -19.28 7.45
N ALA A 586 -4.81 -20.38 7.35
CA ALA A 586 -3.50 -20.50 7.97
C ALA A 586 -2.56 -19.31 7.63
N GLY A 587 -1.65 -18.97 8.53
CA GLY A 587 -0.55 -18.08 8.17
C GLY A 587 0.39 -18.75 7.17
N ARG A 588 0.99 -17.95 6.29
CA ARG A 588 2.00 -18.44 5.33
C ARG A 588 2.93 -17.32 4.89
N MET A 589 4.20 -17.65 4.72
CA MET A 589 5.18 -16.72 4.16
C MET A 589 4.97 -16.57 2.65
N GLN A 590 5.24 -15.37 2.13
CA GLN A 590 5.04 -14.97 0.75
C GLN A 590 5.91 -15.74 -0.26
N ASP A 591 7.01 -16.34 0.21
CA ASP A 591 7.97 -17.14 -0.56
C ASP A 591 7.66 -18.65 -0.52
N ASN A 592 6.73 -19.10 0.33
CA ASN A 592 6.36 -20.50 0.43
C ASN A 592 5.37 -20.89 -0.69
N GLU A 593 5.92 -21.26 -1.84
CA GLU A 593 5.16 -21.59 -3.04
C GLU A 593 4.09 -22.67 -2.84
N PRO A 594 4.34 -23.84 -2.21
CA PRO A 594 3.31 -24.85 -1.96
C PRO A 594 2.10 -24.30 -1.19
N LEU A 595 2.34 -23.51 -0.13
CA LEU A 595 1.27 -22.93 0.69
C LEU A 595 0.53 -21.80 -0.05
N MET A 596 1.23 -21.03 -0.89
CA MET A 596 0.62 -20.01 -1.73
C MET A 596 -0.21 -20.60 -2.86
N ARG A 597 0.21 -21.72 -3.46
CA ARG A 597 -0.61 -22.47 -4.44
C ARG A 597 -1.88 -23.03 -3.79
N ALA A 598 -1.78 -23.57 -2.58
CA ALA A 598 -2.95 -24.04 -1.84
C ALA A 598 -3.94 -22.90 -1.53
N LEU A 599 -3.43 -21.72 -1.14
CA LEU A 599 -4.27 -20.54 -0.95
C LEU A 599 -4.92 -20.05 -2.25
N ALA A 600 -4.16 -19.99 -3.34
CA ALA A 600 -4.69 -19.59 -4.64
C ALA A 600 -5.75 -20.57 -5.15
N LYS A 601 -5.58 -21.89 -4.90
CA LYS A 601 -6.61 -22.90 -5.15
C LYS A 601 -7.89 -22.63 -4.36
N LEU A 602 -7.77 -22.33 -3.06
CA LEU A 602 -8.92 -21.98 -2.21
C LEU A 602 -9.69 -20.80 -2.80
N ILE A 603 -8.98 -19.74 -3.20
CA ILE A 603 -9.59 -18.54 -3.77
C ILE A 603 -10.21 -18.80 -5.15
N ALA A 604 -9.52 -19.54 -6.02
CA ALA A 604 -10.01 -19.84 -7.36
C ALA A 604 -11.26 -20.74 -7.35
N VAL A 605 -11.30 -21.74 -6.46
CA VAL A 605 -12.43 -22.69 -6.34
C VAL A 605 -13.65 -22.03 -5.71
N ASN A 606 -13.44 -21.21 -4.68
CA ASN A 606 -14.54 -20.69 -3.86
C ASN A 606 -15.01 -19.29 -4.26
N GLN A 607 -14.24 -18.58 -5.08
CA GLN A 607 -14.56 -17.25 -5.58
C GLN A 607 -15.12 -16.28 -4.52
N PRO A 608 -14.46 -16.09 -3.35
CA PRO A 608 -14.92 -15.17 -2.30
C PRO A 608 -15.22 -13.74 -2.81
N ASP A 609 -16.15 -13.02 -2.20
CA ASP A 609 -16.46 -11.63 -2.62
C ASP A 609 -15.34 -10.65 -2.26
N LYS A 610 -14.64 -10.91 -1.14
CA LYS A 610 -13.47 -10.11 -0.72
C LYS A 610 -12.33 -10.99 -0.25
N ILE A 611 -11.13 -10.62 -0.66
CA ILE A 611 -9.86 -11.13 -0.13
C ILE A 611 -9.22 -10.01 0.68
N ILE A 612 -9.24 -10.16 2.00
CA ILE A 612 -8.71 -9.17 2.94
C ILE A 612 -7.35 -9.64 3.43
N PHE A 613 -6.31 -8.86 3.14
CA PHE A 613 -4.98 -9.08 3.68
C PHE A 613 -4.88 -8.50 5.10
N VAL A 614 -4.48 -9.31 6.06
CA VAL A 614 -4.23 -8.91 7.43
C VAL A 614 -2.72 -8.69 7.58
N GLY A 615 -2.32 -7.45 7.82
CA GLY A 615 -0.94 -7.05 8.06
C GLY A 615 -0.80 -6.41 9.43
N GLU A 616 0.39 -6.42 10.02
CA GLU A 616 0.65 -5.73 11.28
C GLU A 616 1.30 -4.36 11.03
N ALA A 617 0.95 -3.38 11.86
CA ALA A 617 1.42 -2.01 11.70
C ALA A 617 2.90 -1.82 12.09
N LEU A 618 3.45 -2.75 12.86
CA LEU A 618 4.84 -2.74 13.30
C LEU A 618 5.84 -3.00 12.15
N VAL A 619 5.36 -3.60 11.06
CA VAL A 619 6.24 -4.00 9.96
C VAL A 619 6.49 -2.78 9.06
N GLY A 620 7.75 -2.32 9.05
CA GLY A 620 8.22 -1.23 8.18
C GLY A 620 8.48 -1.70 6.74
N ASN A 621 9.74 -1.69 6.29
CA ASN A 621 10.12 -2.01 4.90
C ASN A 621 9.62 -3.39 4.43
N GLU A 622 9.62 -4.39 5.31
CA GLU A 622 9.19 -5.76 4.99
C GLU A 622 7.70 -5.85 4.62
N ALA A 623 6.87 -4.88 5.02
CA ALA A 623 5.43 -4.89 4.75
C ALA A 623 5.18 -4.77 3.25
N VAL A 624 6.00 -3.96 2.58
CA VAL A 624 5.97 -3.77 1.13
C VAL A 624 6.31 -5.05 0.41
N ASP A 625 7.40 -5.71 0.81
CA ASP A 625 7.85 -6.94 0.17
C ASP A 625 6.86 -8.09 0.38
N GLN A 626 6.43 -8.28 1.63
CA GLN A 626 5.42 -9.28 2.00
C GLN A 626 4.17 -9.12 1.15
N LEU A 627 3.58 -7.93 1.15
CA LEU A 627 2.32 -7.66 0.47
C LEU A 627 2.47 -7.74 -1.06
N THR A 628 3.55 -7.21 -1.62
CA THR A 628 3.82 -7.26 -3.07
C THR A 628 3.96 -8.70 -3.56
N LYS A 629 4.81 -9.49 -2.90
CA LYS A 629 5.03 -10.90 -3.27
C LYS A 629 3.77 -11.72 -3.02
N PHE A 630 3.07 -11.48 -1.91
CA PHE A 630 1.84 -12.20 -1.59
C PHE A 630 0.75 -11.97 -2.65
N ASN A 631 0.48 -10.70 -2.99
CA ASN A 631 -0.51 -10.34 -4.00
C ASN A 631 -0.11 -10.86 -5.39
N ARG A 632 1.19 -10.80 -5.74
CA ARG A 632 1.71 -11.35 -7.00
C ARG A 632 1.54 -12.86 -7.09
N SER A 633 2.02 -13.60 -6.09
CA SER A 633 1.88 -15.06 -6.01
C SER A 633 0.41 -15.48 -6.07
N LEU A 634 -0.48 -14.73 -5.41
CA LEU A 634 -1.90 -15.00 -5.44
C LEU A 634 -2.50 -14.82 -6.85
N ARG A 635 -2.13 -13.74 -7.54
CA ARG A 635 -2.56 -13.48 -8.93
C ARG A 635 -2.01 -14.54 -9.89
N ASP A 636 -0.72 -14.86 -9.80
CA ASP A 636 -0.04 -15.80 -10.69
C ASP A 636 -0.61 -17.22 -10.59
N PHE A 637 -0.87 -17.70 -9.36
CA PHE A 637 -1.40 -19.04 -9.16
C PHE A 637 -2.92 -19.13 -9.35
N SER A 638 -3.67 -18.05 -9.08
CA SER A 638 -5.12 -18.05 -9.34
C SER A 638 -5.44 -18.00 -10.83
N ALA A 639 -4.64 -17.27 -11.63
CA ALA A 639 -4.78 -17.23 -13.09
C ALA A 639 -4.52 -18.59 -13.76
N ARG A 640 -3.61 -19.39 -13.19
CA ARG A 640 -3.22 -20.73 -13.70
C ARG A 640 -4.13 -21.87 -13.22
N GLY A 641 -5.06 -21.58 -12.31
CA GLY A 641 -5.84 -22.58 -11.56
C GLY A 641 -7.04 -23.20 -12.28
N GLY A 642 -7.32 -22.87 -13.56
CA GLY A 642 -8.33 -23.59 -14.37
C GLY A 642 -9.79 -23.50 -13.89
N GLY A 643 -10.13 -22.56 -12.99
CA GLY A 643 -11.49 -22.37 -12.49
C GLY A 643 -12.40 -21.66 -13.51
N ALA A 644 -13.32 -22.42 -14.10
CA ALA A 644 -14.48 -22.04 -14.92
C ALA A 644 -14.71 -20.55 -15.25
N ALA A 645 -14.40 -20.19 -16.49
CA ALA A 645 -15.13 -19.42 -17.53
C ALA A 645 -16.11 -18.25 -17.22
N ASN A 646 -16.53 -17.95 -16.00
CA ASN A 646 -17.62 -17.00 -15.74
C ASN A 646 -17.25 -15.77 -14.88
N SER A 647 -15.96 -15.53 -14.62
CA SER A 647 -15.56 -14.26 -13.99
C SER A 647 -15.73 -13.11 -14.99
N LYS A 648 -16.48 -12.07 -14.62
CA LYS A 648 -16.52 -10.77 -15.32
C LYS A 648 -15.11 -10.15 -15.25
N GLY A 649 -14.22 -10.57 -16.15
CA GLY A 649 -12.79 -10.25 -16.13
C GLY A 649 -11.99 -11.44 -16.67
N LYS A 650 -12.03 -11.63 -17.99
CA LYS A 650 -11.45 -12.79 -18.69
C LYS A 650 -9.91 -12.68 -18.65
N GLY A 651 -9.25 -13.33 -17.68
CA GLY A 651 -7.81 -13.62 -17.73
C GLY A 651 -6.90 -12.91 -16.70
N GLU A 652 -7.43 -12.03 -15.85
CA GLU A 652 -6.62 -11.43 -14.78
C GLU A 652 -6.71 -12.26 -13.49
N GLY A 653 -5.55 -12.61 -12.91
CA GLY A 653 -5.47 -13.29 -11.63
C GLY A 653 -6.12 -12.48 -10.51
N ARG A 654 -6.76 -13.17 -9.55
CA ARG A 654 -7.42 -12.51 -8.43
C ARG A 654 -6.40 -12.07 -7.39
N GLY A 655 -6.46 -10.80 -6.98
CA GLY A 655 -5.57 -10.22 -5.98
C GLY A 655 -6.25 -9.97 -4.65
N VAL A 656 -5.56 -9.26 -3.77
CA VAL A 656 -6.10 -8.69 -2.53
C VAL A 656 -7.04 -7.51 -2.87
N ASP A 657 -8.19 -7.43 -2.21
CA ASP A 657 -9.23 -6.38 -2.41
C ASP A 657 -9.24 -5.31 -1.32
N GLY A 658 -8.43 -5.49 -0.27
CA GLY A 658 -8.25 -4.54 0.82
C GLY A 658 -7.56 -5.17 2.01
N MET A 659 -7.39 -4.37 3.06
CA MET A 659 -6.50 -4.69 4.16
C MET A 659 -7.12 -4.43 5.53
N ILE A 660 -6.65 -5.17 6.52
CA ILE A 660 -6.83 -4.86 7.94
C ILE A 660 -5.44 -4.72 8.56
N LEU A 661 -5.17 -3.58 9.20
CA LEU A 661 -3.91 -3.36 9.90
C LEU A 661 -4.09 -3.65 11.38
N THR A 662 -3.26 -4.52 11.93
CA THR A 662 -3.36 -4.99 13.32
C THR A 662 -2.22 -4.44 14.17
N LYS A 663 -2.33 -4.61 15.49
CA LYS A 663 -1.34 -4.14 16.47
C LYS A 663 -1.09 -2.63 16.36
N PHE A 664 -2.10 -1.87 15.97
CA PHE A 664 -1.96 -0.44 15.76
C PHE A 664 -1.85 0.33 17.10
N ASP A 665 -2.25 -0.33 18.18
CA ASP A 665 -2.02 0.07 19.57
C ASP A 665 -0.54 0.06 20.00
N THR A 666 0.34 -0.55 19.21
CA THR A 666 1.76 -0.73 19.56
C THR A 666 2.72 0.23 18.83
N ILE A 667 2.20 1.07 17.94
CA ILE A 667 3.02 1.92 17.05
C ILE A 667 2.96 3.41 17.39
N ASP A 668 2.23 3.83 18.42
CA ASP A 668 2.04 5.23 18.81
C ASP A 668 1.73 6.13 17.59
N ASP A 669 2.66 6.99 17.20
CA ASP A 669 2.56 7.93 16.07
C ASP A 669 3.16 7.39 14.76
N LYS A 670 3.77 6.19 14.77
CA LYS A 670 4.47 5.56 13.64
C LYS A 670 3.52 4.85 12.68
N VAL A 671 2.55 5.59 12.15
CA VAL A 671 1.47 5.10 11.29
C VAL A 671 1.88 4.85 9.83
N GLY A 672 3.16 5.01 9.48
CA GLY A 672 3.69 4.95 8.11
C GLY A 672 3.58 3.61 7.40
N ALA A 673 3.37 2.52 8.14
CA ALA A 673 3.07 1.21 7.53
C ALA A 673 1.77 1.27 6.71
N ALA A 674 0.76 2.03 7.16
CA ALA A 674 -0.50 2.20 6.45
C ALA A 674 -0.32 2.86 5.08
N LEU A 675 0.50 3.91 5.04
CA LEU A 675 0.88 4.59 3.79
C LEU A 675 1.65 3.65 2.87
N SER A 676 2.60 2.89 3.41
CA SER A 676 3.45 2.00 2.62
C SER A 676 2.64 0.88 1.95
N MET A 677 1.71 0.26 2.68
CA MET A 677 0.88 -0.83 2.14
C MET A 677 -0.14 -0.33 1.11
N THR A 678 -0.77 0.82 1.35
CA THR A 678 -1.73 1.44 0.40
C THR A 678 -1.04 1.95 -0.86
N TYR A 679 0.13 2.58 -0.75
CA TYR A 679 0.91 3.06 -1.89
C TYR A 679 1.26 1.92 -2.87
N VAL A 680 1.63 0.75 -2.35
CA VAL A 680 2.06 -0.41 -3.15
C VAL A 680 0.89 -1.16 -3.77
N THR A 681 -0.20 -1.37 -3.02
CA THR A 681 -1.34 -2.18 -3.51
C THR A 681 -2.41 -1.37 -4.21
N GLY A 682 -2.57 -0.10 -3.86
CA GLY A 682 -3.69 0.74 -4.26
C GLY A 682 -5.03 0.29 -3.67
N GLN A 683 -5.00 -0.61 -2.68
CA GLN A 683 -6.18 -1.18 -2.05
C GLN A 683 -6.52 -0.45 -0.75
N PRO A 684 -7.80 -0.35 -0.37
CA PRO A 684 -8.22 0.28 0.87
C PRO A 684 -7.77 -0.47 2.12
N ILE A 685 -7.62 0.26 3.22
CA ILE A 685 -7.63 -0.30 4.58
C ILE A 685 -9.06 -0.21 5.09
N TYR A 686 -9.72 -1.35 5.32
CA TYR A 686 -11.10 -1.40 5.82
C TYR A 686 -11.16 -1.09 7.32
N PHE A 687 -10.27 -1.71 8.09
CA PHE A 687 -10.24 -1.58 9.54
C PHE A 687 -8.82 -1.58 10.09
N VAL A 688 -8.72 -1.08 11.32
CA VAL A 688 -7.51 -1.11 12.13
C VAL A 688 -7.81 -1.78 13.47
N GLY A 689 -7.00 -2.77 13.84
CA GLY A 689 -7.07 -3.46 15.12
C GLY A 689 -6.16 -2.80 16.15
N THR A 690 -6.74 -2.32 17.25
CA THR A 690 -6.10 -1.48 18.28
C THR A 690 -6.06 -2.16 19.65
N GLY A 691 -5.83 -3.47 19.68
CA GLY A 691 -5.89 -4.26 20.91
C GLY A 691 -6.34 -5.69 20.68
N GLN A 692 -6.77 -6.37 21.74
CA GLN A 692 -7.09 -7.81 21.72
C GLN A 692 -8.58 -8.12 21.90
N THR A 693 -9.37 -7.19 22.43
CA THR A 693 -10.81 -7.37 22.70
C THR A 693 -11.63 -7.20 21.41
N TYR A 694 -12.91 -7.61 21.43
CA TYR A 694 -13.77 -7.49 20.24
C TYR A 694 -14.11 -6.05 19.87
N SER A 695 -14.09 -5.14 20.85
CA SER A 695 -14.28 -3.70 20.65
C SER A 695 -13.08 -3.00 20.04
N ASP A 696 -11.89 -3.62 20.02
CA ASP A 696 -10.64 -3.00 19.55
C ASP A 696 -10.50 -3.05 18.02
N LEU A 697 -11.55 -2.62 17.32
CA LEU A 697 -11.63 -2.46 15.88
C LEU A 697 -12.04 -1.02 15.59
N ARG A 698 -11.31 -0.35 14.69
CA ARG A 698 -11.48 1.07 14.36
C ARG A 698 -11.55 1.30 12.87
N MET A 699 -12.25 2.36 12.47
CA MET A 699 -12.16 2.93 11.14
C MET A 699 -10.95 3.85 11.05
N LEU A 700 -10.33 3.88 9.87
CA LEU A 700 -9.16 4.68 9.61
C LEU A 700 -9.52 5.89 8.76
N ARG A 701 -9.55 7.07 9.38
CA ARG A 701 -9.80 8.34 8.69
C ARG A 701 -8.50 8.86 8.07
N VAL A 702 -8.52 9.11 6.76
CA VAL A 702 -7.35 9.60 6.00
C VAL A 702 -6.77 10.88 6.64
N GLY A 703 -7.62 11.82 7.03
CA GLY A 703 -7.20 13.08 7.67
C GLY A 703 -6.34 12.86 8.91
N HIS A 704 -6.75 11.95 9.80
CA HIS A 704 -6.01 11.66 11.04
C HIS A 704 -4.63 11.04 10.76
N ILE A 705 -4.52 10.10 9.81
CA ILE A 705 -3.22 9.52 9.44
C ILE A 705 -2.30 10.61 8.90
N VAL A 706 -2.80 11.44 7.98
CA VAL A 706 -1.99 12.46 7.33
C VAL A 706 -1.51 13.48 8.35
N GLN A 707 -2.36 13.86 9.30
CA GLN A 707 -1.95 14.70 10.42
C GLN A 707 -0.85 14.03 11.25
N ALA A 708 -1.02 12.76 11.64
CA ALA A 708 -0.02 12.02 12.42
C ALA A 708 1.34 11.88 11.71
N LEU A 709 1.32 11.68 10.39
CA LEU A 709 2.51 11.57 9.55
C LEU A 709 3.23 12.89 9.32
N LEU A 710 2.56 14.02 9.52
CA LEU A 710 3.11 15.37 9.37
C LEU A 710 3.31 16.07 10.71
N GLN A 711 2.87 15.48 11.82
CA GLN A 711 3.03 16.02 13.16
C GLN A 711 4.48 15.77 13.61
N ASN A 712 5.16 16.87 13.94
CA ASN A 712 6.52 16.87 14.47
C ASN A 712 6.50 16.69 15.98
#